data_AF-A0A1W9WZQ4-F1
#
_entry.id   AF-A0A1W9WZQ4-F1
#
_cell.length_a   1.000
_cell.length_b   1.000
_cell.length_c   1.000
_cell.angle_alpha   90.00
_cell.angle_beta   90.00
_cell.angle_gamma   90.00
#
_symmetry.space_group_name_H-M   'P 1'
#
loop_
_entity.id
_entity.type
_entity.pdbx_description
1 polymer ?
#
loop_
_entity_poly.entity_id
_entity_poly.type
_entity_poly.pdbx_seq_one_letter_code
_entity_poly.pdbx_strand_id
1 'polypeptide(L)'
;MVKKIISFTNQEKNIAQQIKRLKEEAGSHSLSIYTIAEKLPQLNITVDACFLSNPYATELFFQYFTEELIDTGKIKGVLEYYPSQNKTIAGVLSKHLNVSPKNIFVGNGATEIIQAVIHNFTAEKIVVNIPTFSPYYEFVKDGIEVIYNKLDSTDNFVLNVDHYIQLVKKEKPDTIVLINPNNHDGEYIKSNAWVLKDNVEIEVAIEELQVNDIVVVNTGEVIPIDGIITQGIAMIDQHALTGESQPAEKVVGEQVFASTVIITGKISIKVEKAGNDTIFSKVLQILNHSINSKTHLQSLGEKWADQAALPFLGLSALTLGLLGSYSTLVVLSSTFGYRIRILAPLGTLNHLNLAYQKGILVKEGRALENLTQVDTFLFDKTGTLTMEQPEVGRIISCGDYDENDILIYAAAAERKVAHPLAKAILKKAEEFKLILPDIEDSKYQMGYGIMVSFNNKVIRVGSSRFMSMEGIVLPEKIKKAMAHSHLQGYSIIMVAVNQNLVGAIELQSVVRPEVKQLIAGLRQRGIKHIAIVSGDQKQPTQQLAKQLGMDSYYSEVLPQDKAKIVEQLQKEGKSVCFVGDGINDVIAMKKADVSISLSGASSIATDIAQVIFMDGTLSHLTWLFDISTNLETNLRNSLIITMIPAAMGVSGAFLINMKVLSVILLKNGFFMFGIGNAMLPLNKLDKSPESKL
;
A
#
# COMPACT_ATOMS: atom_id res chain seq x y z
N MET A 1 -49.55 -5.50 18.24
CA MET A 1 -48.33 -5.52 19.09
C MET A 1 -48.68 -4.97 20.46
N VAL A 2 -48.79 -5.81 21.48
CA VAL A 2 -48.96 -5.36 22.87
C VAL A 2 -47.56 -4.98 23.39
N LYS A 3 -47.27 -3.68 23.53
CA LYS A 3 -46.02 -3.22 24.17
C LYS A 3 -46.12 -3.54 25.66
N LYS A 4 -45.46 -4.62 26.09
CA LYS A 4 -45.24 -4.90 27.52
C LYS A 4 -44.17 -3.92 28.00
N ILE A 5 -44.59 -2.85 28.68
CA ILE A 5 -43.64 -1.93 29.33
C ILE A 5 -43.14 -2.64 30.58
N ILE A 6 -41.89 -3.12 30.54
CA ILE A 6 -41.24 -3.71 31.71
C ILE A 6 -40.94 -2.57 32.68
N SER A 7 -41.65 -2.50 33.80
CA SER A 7 -41.38 -1.53 34.87
C SER A 7 -40.46 -2.16 35.91
N PHE A 8 -39.18 -1.79 35.89
CA PHE A 8 -38.23 -2.20 36.94
C PHE A 8 -38.65 -1.61 38.29
N THR A 9 -38.56 -2.44 39.33
CA THR A 9 -38.66 -2.02 40.73
C THR A 9 -37.52 -1.07 41.10
N ASN A 10 -37.68 -0.31 42.18
CA ASN A 10 -36.63 0.62 42.64
C ASN A 10 -35.33 -0.10 43.02
N GLN A 11 -35.42 -1.35 43.47
CA GLN A 11 -34.27 -2.19 43.78
C GLN A 11 -33.51 -2.61 42.51
N GLU A 12 -34.23 -3.06 41.47
CA GLU A 12 -33.63 -3.42 40.18
C GLU A 12 -32.99 -2.21 39.48
N LYS A 13 -33.60 -1.02 39.58
CA LYS A 13 -33.01 0.22 39.04
C LYS A 13 -31.70 0.59 39.71
N ASN A 14 -31.61 0.42 41.03
CA ASN A 14 -30.40 0.71 41.79
C ASN A 14 -29.27 -0.26 41.41
N ILE A 15 -29.58 -1.56 41.34
CA ILE A 15 -28.64 -2.59 40.90
C ILE A 15 -28.14 -2.30 39.46
N ALA A 16 -29.05 -1.97 38.53
CA ALA A 16 -28.68 -1.64 37.16
C ALA A 16 -27.76 -0.41 37.07
N GLN A 17 -27.98 0.62 37.90
CA GLN A 17 -27.10 1.79 37.96
C GLN A 17 -25.72 1.45 38.52
N GLN A 18 -25.63 0.58 39.53
CA GLN A 18 -24.35 0.15 40.08
C GLN A 18 -23.55 -0.70 39.09
N ILE A 19 -24.20 -1.63 38.37
CA ILE A 19 -23.56 -2.41 37.29
C ILE A 19 -23.07 -1.47 36.18
N LYS A 20 -23.88 -0.50 35.77
CA LYS A 20 -23.51 0.47 34.73
C LYS A 20 -22.27 1.28 35.12
N ARG A 21 -22.22 1.76 36.37
CA ARG A 21 -21.05 2.48 36.89
C ARG A 21 -19.81 1.60 36.91
N LEU A 22 -19.91 0.37 37.41
CA LEU A 22 -18.80 -0.58 37.41
C LEU A 22 -18.31 -0.88 35.97
N LYS A 23 -19.22 -0.92 34.98
CA LYS A 23 -18.86 -1.11 33.56
C LYS A 23 -18.16 0.12 32.97
N GLU A 24 -18.61 1.32 33.31
CA GLU A 24 -17.94 2.56 32.91
C GLU A 24 -16.53 2.65 33.51
N GLU A 25 -16.34 2.19 34.76
CA GLU A 25 -15.03 2.12 35.43
C GLU A 25 -14.11 1.03 34.80
N ALA A 26 -14.67 -0.07 34.28
CA ALA A 26 -13.92 -1.17 33.66
C ALA A 26 -13.57 -0.96 32.16
N GLY A 27 -14.04 0.14 31.55
CA GLY A 27 -13.75 0.45 30.14
C GLY A 27 -14.32 -0.57 29.14
N SER A 28 -13.52 -0.99 28.17
CA SER A 28 -13.89 -1.97 27.13
C SER A 28 -14.08 -3.40 27.68
N HIS A 29 -13.56 -3.71 28.87
CA HIS A 29 -13.55 -5.06 29.44
C HIS A 29 -14.79 -5.42 30.26
N SER A 30 -15.06 -6.72 30.40
CA SER A 30 -16.10 -7.26 31.27
C SER A 30 -15.66 -7.31 32.72
N LEU A 31 -16.57 -7.02 33.65
CA LEU A 31 -16.33 -7.17 35.09
C LEU A 31 -16.23 -8.66 35.46
N SER A 32 -15.24 -9.04 36.26
CA SER A 32 -15.12 -10.42 36.72
C SER A 32 -16.26 -10.80 37.67
N ILE A 33 -16.63 -12.09 37.71
CA ILE A 33 -17.66 -12.59 38.64
C ILE A 33 -17.28 -12.32 40.10
N TYR A 34 -15.99 -12.37 40.46
CA TYR A 34 -15.52 -12.05 41.80
C TYR A 34 -15.75 -10.58 42.16
N THR A 35 -15.48 -9.67 41.22
CA THR A 35 -15.73 -8.25 41.41
C THR A 35 -17.22 -7.97 41.59
N ILE A 36 -18.09 -8.62 40.83
CA ILE A 36 -19.54 -8.44 40.96
C ILE A 36 -20.04 -9.08 42.25
N ALA A 37 -19.59 -10.28 42.62
CA ALA A 37 -19.98 -10.94 43.87
C ALA A 37 -19.52 -10.16 45.11
N GLU A 38 -18.33 -9.52 45.05
CA GLU A 38 -17.82 -8.66 46.13
C GLU A 38 -18.57 -7.32 46.21
N LYS A 39 -18.79 -6.65 45.07
CA LYS A 39 -19.38 -5.31 45.03
C LYS A 39 -20.91 -5.31 45.05
N LEU A 40 -21.53 -6.41 44.62
CA LEU A 40 -22.99 -6.61 44.52
C LEU A 40 -23.39 -7.99 45.08
N PRO A 41 -23.12 -8.28 46.37
CA PRO A 41 -23.40 -9.59 46.99
C PRO A 41 -24.88 -9.96 47.01
N GLN A 42 -25.78 -8.98 46.83
CA GLN A 42 -27.21 -9.19 46.68
C GLN A 42 -27.62 -9.90 45.37
N LEU A 43 -26.73 -9.92 44.36
CA LEU A 43 -26.92 -10.71 43.15
C LEU A 43 -26.38 -12.11 43.41
N ASN A 44 -27.27 -13.09 43.58
CA ASN A 44 -26.88 -14.49 43.75
C ASN A 44 -26.48 -15.08 42.39
N ILE A 45 -25.28 -14.73 41.92
CA ILE A 45 -24.79 -15.06 40.57
C ILE A 45 -24.18 -16.46 40.58
N THR A 46 -24.76 -17.35 39.78
CA THR A 46 -24.35 -18.75 39.64
C THR A 46 -23.69 -19.07 38.29
N VAL A 47 -23.57 -18.08 37.39
CA VAL A 47 -23.02 -18.23 36.03
C VAL A 47 -22.10 -17.04 35.70
N ASP A 48 -20.97 -17.29 35.02
CA ASP A 48 -19.94 -16.29 34.69
C ASP A 48 -20.51 -15.08 33.91
N ALA A 49 -20.16 -13.88 34.38
CA ALA A 49 -20.80 -12.61 34.02
C ALA A 49 -20.15 -11.88 32.83
N CYS A 50 -19.14 -12.48 32.18
CA CYS A 50 -18.59 -11.94 30.92
C CYS A 50 -19.69 -11.75 29.87
N PHE A 51 -20.71 -12.60 29.93
CA PHE A 51 -21.87 -12.60 29.05
C PHE A 51 -22.74 -11.33 29.17
N LEU A 52 -22.96 -10.82 30.39
CA LEU A 52 -23.86 -9.68 30.63
C LEU A 52 -23.24 -8.31 30.30
N SER A 53 -21.93 -8.28 30.08
CA SER A 53 -21.16 -7.03 29.90
C SER A 53 -20.61 -6.86 28.48
N ASN A 54 -20.83 -7.84 27.60
CA ASN A 54 -20.54 -7.76 26.18
C ASN A 54 -21.75 -7.10 25.48
N PRO A 55 -21.60 -5.91 24.86
CA PRO A 55 -22.74 -5.15 24.30
C PRO A 55 -23.51 -5.90 23.19
N TYR A 56 -23.00 -7.03 22.72
CA TYR A 56 -23.62 -7.89 21.69
C TYR A 56 -24.56 -8.96 22.27
N ALA A 57 -24.50 -9.25 23.57
CA ALA A 57 -25.23 -10.33 24.24
C ALA A 57 -26.71 -10.00 24.58
N THR A 58 -27.44 -9.44 23.62
CA THR A 58 -28.86 -9.11 23.81
C THR A 58 -29.76 -10.35 23.60
N GLU A 59 -30.97 -10.37 24.17
CA GLU A 59 -31.95 -11.45 23.92
C GLU A 59 -32.21 -11.65 22.41
N LEU A 60 -32.17 -10.55 21.65
CA LEU A 60 -32.23 -10.54 20.19
C LEU A 60 -31.03 -11.22 19.53
N PHE A 61 -29.82 -11.02 20.05
CA PHE A 61 -28.64 -11.75 19.59
C PHE A 61 -28.72 -13.23 19.91
N PHE A 62 -29.23 -13.63 21.08
CA PHE A 62 -29.42 -15.06 21.39
C PHE A 62 -30.42 -15.71 20.48
N GLN A 63 -31.53 -15.02 20.24
CA GLN A 63 -32.53 -15.47 19.30
C GLN A 63 -31.94 -15.58 17.89
N TYR A 64 -31.21 -14.56 17.42
CA TYR A 64 -30.60 -14.58 16.09
C TYR A 64 -29.46 -15.60 15.98
N PHE A 65 -28.59 -15.71 16.97
CA PHE A 65 -27.50 -16.69 17.02
C PHE A 65 -28.05 -18.12 17.01
N THR A 66 -29.10 -18.37 17.77
CA THR A 66 -29.76 -19.67 17.79
C THR A 66 -30.48 -19.94 16.47
N GLU A 67 -31.38 -19.05 16.04
CA GLU A 67 -32.21 -19.24 14.85
C GLU A 67 -31.42 -19.22 13.53
N GLU A 68 -30.34 -18.42 13.43
CA GLU A 68 -29.58 -18.25 12.18
C GLU A 68 -28.28 -19.02 12.14
N LEU A 69 -27.65 -19.35 13.26
CA LEU A 69 -26.35 -20.02 13.27
C LEU A 69 -26.42 -21.44 13.84
N ILE A 70 -27.06 -21.64 14.99
CA ILE A 70 -27.15 -22.96 15.63
C ILE A 70 -28.16 -23.85 14.88
N ASP A 71 -29.42 -23.44 14.80
CA ASP A 71 -30.51 -24.26 14.25
C ASP A 71 -30.37 -24.52 12.75
N THR A 72 -29.70 -23.60 12.03
CA THR A 72 -29.42 -23.76 10.60
C THR A 72 -28.14 -24.57 10.32
N GLY A 73 -27.36 -24.90 11.35
CA GLY A 73 -26.04 -25.54 11.22
C GLY A 73 -24.96 -24.65 10.59
N LYS A 74 -25.22 -23.36 10.34
CA LYS A 74 -24.25 -22.41 9.76
C LYS A 74 -23.11 -22.05 10.71
N ILE A 75 -23.26 -22.32 12.00
CA ILE A 75 -22.25 -22.04 13.03
C ILE A 75 -20.90 -22.67 12.70
N LYS A 76 -20.89 -23.86 12.09
CA LYS A 76 -19.66 -24.51 11.63
C LYS A 76 -18.88 -23.65 10.63
N GLY A 77 -19.58 -23.02 9.69
CA GLY A 77 -18.96 -22.12 8.71
C GLY A 77 -18.33 -20.91 9.40
N VAL A 78 -19.02 -20.31 10.37
CA VAL A 78 -18.47 -19.18 11.14
C VAL A 78 -17.21 -19.60 11.91
N LEU A 79 -17.23 -20.80 12.52
CA LEU A 79 -16.12 -21.35 13.28
C LEU A 79 -14.91 -21.73 12.41
N GLU A 80 -15.12 -22.20 11.18
CA GLU A 80 -14.02 -22.52 10.26
C GLU A 80 -13.23 -21.28 9.81
N TYR A 81 -13.84 -20.08 9.87
CA TYR A 81 -13.25 -18.81 9.44
C TYR A 81 -13.03 -17.81 10.58
N TYR A 82 -13.29 -18.19 11.83
CA TYR A 82 -13.04 -17.34 13.00
C TYR A 82 -12.13 -18.08 14.02
N PRO A 83 -10.89 -17.60 14.24
CA PRO A 83 -10.23 -16.49 13.57
C PRO A 83 -9.99 -16.79 12.07
N SER A 84 -9.71 -15.76 11.27
CA SER A 84 -9.58 -15.83 9.80
C SER A 84 -8.60 -16.88 9.28
N GLN A 85 -7.69 -17.35 10.14
CA GLN A 85 -6.66 -18.35 9.82
C GLN A 85 -6.95 -19.76 10.39
N ASN A 86 -8.10 -20.00 11.05
CA ASN A 86 -8.38 -21.26 11.75
C ASN A 86 -8.18 -22.50 10.85
N LYS A 87 -8.75 -22.48 9.63
CA LYS A 87 -8.60 -23.58 8.66
C LYS A 87 -7.14 -23.90 8.30
N THR A 88 -6.30 -22.88 8.19
CA THR A 88 -4.88 -23.03 7.87
C THR A 88 -4.13 -23.63 9.06
N ILE A 89 -4.36 -23.10 10.26
CA ILE A 89 -3.73 -23.57 11.50
C ILE A 89 -4.14 -25.01 11.81
N ALA A 90 -5.44 -25.32 11.77
CA ALA A 90 -5.97 -26.68 11.92
C ALA A 90 -5.37 -27.64 10.88
N GLY A 91 -5.19 -27.19 9.63
CA GLY A 91 -4.55 -27.95 8.57
C GLY A 91 -3.07 -28.26 8.82
N VAL A 92 -2.34 -27.38 9.50
CA VAL A 92 -0.94 -27.60 9.88
C VAL A 92 -0.83 -28.51 11.09
N LEU A 93 -1.65 -28.27 12.12
CA LEU A 93 -1.62 -29.04 13.38
C LEU A 93 -2.11 -30.47 13.21
N SER A 94 -3.15 -30.69 12.40
CA SER A 94 -3.66 -32.04 12.10
C SER A 94 -2.57 -32.99 11.59
N LYS A 95 -1.63 -32.50 10.78
CA LYS A 95 -0.49 -33.28 10.27
C LYS A 95 0.45 -33.78 11.37
N HIS A 96 0.50 -33.10 12.51
CA HIS A 96 1.43 -33.38 13.61
C HIS A 96 0.75 -34.04 14.82
N LEU A 97 -0.55 -33.82 15.00
CA LEU A 97 -1.33 -34.26 16.16
C LEU A 97 -2.18 -35.51 15.89
N ASN A 98 -2.28 -35.97 14.63
CA ASN A 98 -3.10 -37.11 14.21
C ASN A 98 -4.59 -36.96 14.59
N VAL A 99 -5.08 -35.72 14.61
CA VAL A 99 -6.49 -35.37 14.79
C VAL A 99 -6.99 -34.72 13.50
N SER A 100 -8.22 -35.04 13.10
CA SER A 100 -8.82 -34.48 11.89
C SER A 100 -8.84 -32.95 11.96
N PRO A 101 -8.44 -32.23 10.89
CA PRO A 101 -8.50 -30.77 10.88
C PRO A 101 -9.92 -30.22 11.09
N LYS A 102 -10.96 -31.05 10.86
CA LYS A 102 -12.36 -30.68 11.09
C LYS A 102 -12.75 -30.66 12.58
N ASN A 103 -11.91 -31.20 13.44
CA ASN A 103 -12.11 -31.28 14.89
C ASN A 103 -11.05 -30.46 15.64
N ILE A 104 -10.28 -29.63 14.94
CA ILE A 104 -9.33 -28.69 15.54
C ILE A 104 -9.91 -27.30 15.36
N PHE A 105 -10.23 -26.66 16.47
CA PHE A 105 -10.82 -25.33 16.49
C PHE A 105 -9.90 -24.36 17.20
N VAL A 106 -9.65 -23.21 16.59
CA VAL A 106 -8.94 -22.10 17.22
C VAL A 106 -9.97 -21.04 17.57
N GLY A 107 -9.93 -20.53 18.80
CA GLY A 107 -10.78 -19.43 19.25
C GLY A 107 -9.94 -18.28 19.80
N ASN A 108 -10.33 -17.05 19.49
CA ASN A 108 -9.97 -15.89 20.34
C ASN A 108 -10.99 -15.85 21.49
N GLY A 109 -10.69 -15.24 22.64
CA GLY A 109 -11.44 -15.31 23.92
C GLY A 109 -12.95 -14.97 23.95
N ALA A 110 -13.68 -15.03 22.84
CA ALA A 110 -15.12 -15.04 22.72
C ALA A 110 -15.72 -16.35 23.28
N THR A 111 -16.13 -16.29 24.54
CA THR A 111 -16.72 -17.36 25.34
C THR A 111 -17.85 -18.10 24.64
N GLU A 112 -18.72 -17.39 23.92
CA GLU A 112 -19.93 -17.93 23.28
C GLU A 112 -19.60 -18.85 22.09
N ILE A 113 -18.53 -18.53 21.38
CA ILE A 113 -18.04 -19.29 20.23
C ILE A 113 -17.35 -20.58 20.71
N ILE A 114 -16.55 -20.48 21.77
CA ILE A 114 -15.86 -21.62 22.40
C ILE A 114 -16.89 -22.59 23.01
N GLN A 115 -17.91 -22.08 23.71
CA GLN A 115 -19.01 -22.91 24.22
C GLN A 115 -19.79 -23.60 23.10
N ALA A 116 -20.09 -22.88 22.02
CA ALA A 116 -20.78 -23.48 20.88
C ALA A 116 -19.96 -24.57 20.19
N VAL A 117 -18.63 -24.40 20.11
CA VAL A 117 -17.69 -25.44 19.63
C VAL A 117 -17.78 -26.68 20.52
N ILE A 118 -17.58 -26.48 21.82
CA ILE A 118 -17.54 -27.53 22.83
C ILE A 118 -18.86 -28.33 22.84
N HIS A 119 -20.01 -27.66 22.77
CA HIS A 119 -21.32 -28.28 22.91
C HIS A 119 -21.81 -29.00 21.65
N ASN A 120 -21.43 -28.54 20.45
CA ASN A 120 -22.01 -29.03 19.20
C ASN A 120 -21.07 -29.91 18.37
N PHE A 121 -19.76 -29.82 18.57
CA PHE A 121 -18.78 -30.48 17.69
C PHE A 121 -17.86 -31.48 18.41
N THR A 122 -17.98 -31.59 19.73
CA THR A 122 -17.24 -32.58 20.54
C THR A 122 -18.07 -33.85 20.69
N ALA A 123 -17.46 -35.02 20.49
CA ALA A 123 -18.16 -36.29 20.58
C ALA A 123 -17.82 -37.08 21.85
N GLU A 124 -16.53 -37.25 22.19
CA GLU A 124 -16.12 -38.17 23.28
C GLU A 124 -15.12 -37.56 24.27
N LYS A 125 -14.07 -36.90 23.79
CA LYS A 125 -12.90 -36.44 24.52
C LYS A 125 -12.29 -35.19 23.89
N ILE A 126 -12.20 -34.14 24.70
CA ILE A 126 -11.68 -32.84 24.28
C ILE A 126 -10.41 -32.48 25.03
N VAL A 127 -9.40 -31.97 24.31
CA VAL A 127 -8.29 -31.23 24.90
C VAL A 127 -8.50 -29.74 24.65
N VAL A 128 -8.48 -28.95 25.72
CA VAL A 128 -8.60 -27.49 25.66
C VAL A 128 -7.47 -26.84 26.44
N ASN A 129 -6.76 -25.87 25.85
CA ASN A 129 -5.86 -25.02 26.63
C ASN A 129 -6.65 -23.85 27.22
N ILE A 130 -6.47 -23.60 28.51
CA ILE A 130 -7.25 -22.57 29.21
C ILE A 130 -6.29 -21.47 29.67
N PRO A 131 -6.41 -20.24 29.15
CA PRO A 131 -5.52 -19.13 29.48
C PRO A 131 -5.82 -18.50 30.85
N THR A 132 -7.06 -18.57 31.35
CA THR A 132 -7.49 -17.97 32.63
C THR A 132 -8.48 -18.87 33.38
N PHE A 133 -8.96 -18.48 34.56
CA PHE A 133 -9.83 -19.32 35.42
C PHE A 133 -11.27 -19.52 34.90
N SER A 134 -11.63 -19.03 33.71
CA SER A 134 -13.03 -19.12 33.23
C SER A 134 -13.44 -20.58 32.96
N PRO A 135 -14.60 -21.01 33.47
CA PRO A 135 -15.00 -22.41 33.46
C PRO A 135 -15.67 -22.81 32.13
N TYR A 136 -14.98 -22.64 31.01
CA TYR A 136 -15.52 -22.95 29.68
C TYR A 136 -15.98 -24.42 29.54
N TYR A 137 -15.37 -25.31 30.32
CA TYR A 137 -15.63 -26.74 30.37
C TYR A 137 -16.91 -27.13 31.12
N GLU A 138 -17.52 -26.23 31.91
CA GLU A 138 -18.75 -26.54 32.64
C GLU A 138 -19.98 -26.66 31.74
N PHE A 139 -19.86 -26.23 30.47
CA PHE A 139 -20.95 -26.27 29.47
C PHE A 139 -20.83 -27.44 28.48
N VAL A 140 -19.85 -28.33 28.72
CA VAL A 140 -19.68 -29.58 27.97
C VAL A 140 -20.87 -30.50 28.26
N LYS A 141 -21.35 -31.24 27.26
CA LYS A 141 -22.42 -32.23 27.46
C LYS A 141 -21.98 -33.35 28.41
N ASP A 142 -22.91 -33.84 29.22
CA ASP A 142 -22.69 -34.98 30.11
C ASP A 142 -22.16 -36.20 29.33
N GLY A 143 -21.08 -36.81 29.83
CA GLY A 143 -20.45 -38.00 29.25
C GLY A 143 -19.24 -37.73 28.35
N ILE A 144 -18.87 -36.47 28.10
CA ILE A 144 -17.65 -36.10 27.36
C ILE A 144 -16.49 -35.88 28.35
N GLU A 145 -15.34 -36.49 28.09
CA GLU A 145 -14.14 -36.33 28.91
C GLU A 145 -13.39 -35.05 28.53
N VAL A 146 -13.09 -34.20 29.52
CA VAL A 146 -12.41 -32.90 29.31
C VAL A 146 -11.00 -32.94 29.90
N ILE A 147 -10.02 -32.65 29.07
CA ILE A 147 -8.61 -32.58 29.44
C ILE A 147 -8.14 -31.14 29.27
N TYR A 148 -7.79 -30.50 30.38
CA TYR A 148 -7.37 -29.10 30.39
C TYR A 148 -5.85 -28.96 30.43
N ASN A 149 -5.32 -28.16 29.51
CA ASN A 149 -3.95 -27.66 29.56
C ASN A 149 -3.97 -26.24 30.13
N LYS A 150 -3.75 -26.11 31.44
CA LYS A 150 -3.77 -24.81 32.12
C LYS A 150 -2.49 -24.03 31.78
N LEU A 151 -2.62 -22.80 31.29
CA LEU A 151 -1.48 -21.90 31.10
C LEU A 151 -1.16 -21.20 32.42
N ASP A 152 0.12 -21.14 32.80
CA ASP A 152 0.54 -20.54 34.06
C ASP A 152 0.74 -19.03 33.91
N SER A 153 0.26 -18.28 34.91
CA SER A 153 0.54 -16.86 35.08
C SER A 153 2.03 -16.55 35.26
N THR A 154 2.82 -17.48 35.81
CA THR A 154 4.27 -17.30 35.97
C THR A 154 5.00 -17.28 34.63
N ASP A 155 4.45 -17.95 33.62
CA ASP A 155 5.01 -18.06 32.27
C ASP A 155 4.29 -17.12 31.29
N ASN A 156 3.67 -16.05 31.81
CA ASN A 156 2.95 -15.05 31.05
C ASN A 156 1.84 -15.65 30.15
N PHE A 157 1.25 -16.77 30.58
CA PHE A 157 0.25 -17.54 29.84
C PHE A 157 0.71 -18.04 28.47
N VAL A 158 2.03 -18.21 28.27
CA VAL A 158 2.59 -18.74 27.02
C VAL A 158 2.24 -20.23 26.88
N LEU A 159 1.78 -20.62 25.69
CA LEU A 159 1.53 -22.03 25.37
C LEU A 159 2.87 -22.73 25.11
N ASN A 160 3.31 -23.59 26.03
CA ASN A 160 4.42 -24.51 25.77
C ASN A 160 4.00 -25.56 24.73
N VAL A 161 4.47 -25.37 23.49
CA VAL A 161 4.06 -26.17 22.33
C VAL A 161 4.49 -27.63 22.47
N ASP A 162 5.71 -27.91 22.95
CA ASP A 162 6.22 -29.26 23.10
C ASP A 162 5.43 -30.05 24.15
N HIS A 163 5.14 -29.42 25.29
CA HIS A 163 4.30 -30.01 26.34
C HIS A 163 2.89 -30.29 25.81
N TYR A 164 2.29 -29.33 25.11
CA TYR A 164 0.94 -29.47 24.57
C TYR A 164 0.85 -30.59 23.52
N ILE A 165 1.84 -30.70 22.62
CA ILE A 165 1.91 -31.78 21.63
C ILE A 165 2.02 -33.14 22.32
N GLN A 166 2.87 -33.26 23.35
CA GLN A 166 3.00 -34.50 24.12
C GLN A 166 1.69 -34.88 24.83
N LEU A 167 1.00 -33.90 25.43
CA LEU A 167 -0.30 -34.09 26.05
C LEU A 167 -1.34 -34.61 25.04
N VAL A 168 -1.47 -33.96 23.89
CA VAL A 168 -2.42 -34.38 22.84
C VAL A 168 -2.10 -35.79 22.34
N LYS A 169 -0.82 -36.12 22.11
CA LYS A 169 -0.41 -37.46 21.65
C LYS A 169 -0.69 -38.55 22.70
N LYS A 170 -0.53 -38.24 23.98
CA LYS A 170 -0.79 -39.15 25.09
C LYS A 170 -2.28 -39.41 25.25
N GLU A 171 -3.07 -38.35 25.26
CA GLU A 171 -4.48 -38.39 25.64
C GLU A 171 -5.42 -38.71 24.46
N LYS A 172 -4.95 -38.53 23.21
CA LYS A 172 -5.64 -38.87 21.96
C LYS A 172 -7.10 -38.38 21.90
N PRO A 173 -7.35 -37.06 21.99
CA PRO A 173 -8.69 -36.51 21.92
C PRO A 173 -9.28 -36.62 20.50
N ASP A 174 -10.61 -36.70 20.38
CA ASP A 174 -11.31 -36.51 19.10
C ASP A 174 -11.40 -35.05 18.70
N THR A 175 -11.45 -34.13 19.67
CA THR A 175 -11.55 -32.69 19.45
C THR A 175 -10.48 -31.90 20.20
N ILE A 176 -9.87 -30.95 19.51
CA ILE A 176 -8.89 -30.02 20.08
C ILE A 176 -9.46 -28.62 19.97
N VAL A 177 -9.51 -27.92 21.10
CA VAL A 177 -9.84 -26.50 21.14
C VAL A 177 -8.62 -25.73 21.61
N LEU A 178 -8.05 -24.96 20.69
CA LEU A 178 -6.96 -24.05 20.95
C LEU A 178 -7.52 -22.66 21.20
N ILE A 179 -7.55 -22.26 22.46
CA ILE A 179 -7.88 -20.89 22.81
C ILE A 179 -6.58 -20.10 22.67
N ASN A 180 -6.53 -19.20 21.69
CA ASN A 180 -5.47 -18.22 21.63
C ASN A 180 -5.53 -17.45 22.96
N PRO A 181 -4.50 -17.49 23.82
CA PRO A 181 -4.46 -16.59 24.95
C PRO A 181 -4.62 -15.20 24.37
N ASN A 182 -5.75 -14.54 24.65
CA ASN A 182 -5.73 -13.10 24.59
C ASN A 182 -4.61 -12.73 25.55
N ASN A 183 -3.49 -12.24 25.01
CA ASN A 183 -2.52 -11.51 25.79
C ASN A 183 -3.33 -10.56 26.69
N HIS A 184 -2.91 -10.31 27.93
CA HIS A 184 -3.73 -9.57 28.88
C HIS A 184 -4.21 -8.20 28.31
N ASP A 185 -3.52 -7.72 27.25
CA ASP A 185 -3.74 -6.47 26.51
C ASP A 185 -4.13 -6.62 25.01
N GLY A 186 -4.25 -7.83 24.46
CA GLY A 186 -4.69 -8.06 23.06
C GLY A 186 -3.71 -7.66 21.94
N GLU A 187 -2.41 -7.53 22.23
CA GLU A 187 -1.38 -7.19 21.23
C GLU A 187 -1.01 -8.37 20.30
N TYR A 188 -0.52 -8.04 19.10
CA TYR A 188 0.00 -9.00 18.10
C TYR A 188 1.21 -9.78 18.66
N ILE A 189 1.49 -10.96 18.11
CA ILE A 189 2.74 -11.69 18.38
C ILE A 189 3.91 -10.74 18.12
N LYS A 190 4.68 -10.42 19.16
CA LYS A 190 5.82 -9.50 19.08
C LYS A 190 6.78 -9.98 18.01
N SER A 191 6.92 -9.18 16.97
CA SER A 191 7.97 -9.37 15.97
C SER A 191 9.17 -8.58 16.49
N ASN A 192 10.31 -9.26 16.63
CA ASN A 192 11.47 -8.72 17.31
C ASN A 192 12.54 -8.27 16.31
N ALA A 193 13.36 -7.32 16.75
CA ALA A 193 14.53 -6.83 16.04
C ALA A 193 15.74 -6.81 16.99
N TRP A 194 16.94 -7.01 16.45
CA TRP A 194 18.17 -6.87 17.21
C TRP A 194 18.60 -5.41 17.23
N VAL A 195 18.78 -4.82 18.40
CA VAL A 195 19.31 -3.46 18.57
C VAL A 195 20.67 -3.53 19.25
N LEU A 196 21.63 -2.79 18.73
CA LEU A 196 22.96 -2.66 19.31
C LEU A 196 22.93 -1.59 20.42
N LYS A 197 22.99 -2.00 21.69
CA LYS A 197 23.20 -1.11 22.85
C LYS A 197 24.48 -1.48 23.57
N ASP A 198 25.34 -0.49 23.84
CA ASP A 198 26.63 -0.70 24.54
C ASP A 198 27.49 -1.84 23.94
N ASN A 199 27.55 -1.93 22.60
CA ASN A 199 28.26 -2.99 21.85
C ASN A 199 27.69 -4.42 22.04
N VAL A 200 26.48 -4.57 22.56
CA VAL A 200 25.79 -5.85 22.70
C VAL A 200 24.48 -5.82 21.89
N GLU A 201 24.22 -6.89 21.15
CA GLU A 201 22.96 -7.08 20.42
C GLU A 201 21.89 -7.54 21.41
N ILE A 202 20.85 -6.73 21.58
CA ILE A 202 19.68 -7.05 22.41
C ILE A 202 18.45 -7.20 21.53
N GLU A 203 17.65 -8.22 21.80
CA GLU A 203 16.38 -8.42 21.12
C GLU A 203 15.32 -7.50 21.73
N VAL A 204 14.69 -6.67 20.90
CA VAL A 204 13.61 -5.74 21.29
C VAL A 204 12.41 -5.90 20.37
N ALA A 205 11.23 -5.56 20.84
CA ALA A 205 10.04 -5.55 19.99
C ALA A 205 10.15 -4.45 18.92
N ILE A 206 9.66 -4.70 17.70
CA ILE A 206 9.71 -3.72 16.59
C ILE A 206 8.96 -2.42 16.96
N GLU A 207 7.92 -2.51 17.79
CA GLU A 207 7.14 -1.37 18.26
C GLU A 207 7.92 -0.46 19.22
N GLU A 208 8.97 -0.98 19.85
CA GLU A 208 9.83 -0.26 20.79
C GLU A 208 10.99 0.45 20.08
N LEU A 209 11.18 0.23 18.77
CA LEU A 209 12.24 0.85 17.99
C LEU A 209 12.04 2.37 17.88
N GLN A 210 13.07 3.11 18.28
CA GLN A 210 13.08 4.57 18.23
C GLN A 210 14.01 5.08 17.14
N VAL A 211 13.75 6.31 16.68
CA VAL A 211 14.63 7.02 15.76
C VAL A 211 16.01 7.15 16.40
N ASN A 212 17.05 6.86 15.62
CA ASN A 212 18.47 6.76 16.01
C ASN A 212 18.91 5.45 16.68
N ASP A 213 18.02 4.50 16.96
CA ASP A 213 18.47 3.15 17.36
C ASP A 213 19.32 2.52 16.26
N ILE A 214 20.25 1.64 16.63
CA ILE A 214 21.05 0.88 15.68
C ILE A 214 20.51 -0.54 15.62
N VAL A 215 19.77 -0.85 14.56
CA VAL A 215 19.19 -2.18 14.31
C VAL A 215 20.17 -3.03 13.53
N VAL A 216 20.44 -4.24 14.00
CA VAL A 216 21.30 -5.23 13.34
C VAL A 216 20.42 -6.21 12.59
N VAL A 217 20.73 -6.43 11.31
CA VAL A 217 19.98 -7.36 10.45
C VAL A 217 20.96 -8.27 9.71
N ASN A 218 20.67 -9.56 9.74
CA ASN A 218 21.50 -10.63 9.20
C ASN A 218 20.92 -11.21 7.90
N THR A 219 21.72 -12.06 7.26
CA THR A 219 21.29 -12.83 6.08
C THR A 219 20.03 -13.64 6.35
N GLY A 220 19.05 -13.52 5.46
CA GLY A 220 17.74 -14.19 5.55
C GLY A 220 16.71 -13.45 6.39
N GLU A 221 17.10 -12.37 7.09
CA GLU A 221 16.17 -11.56 7.88
C GLU A 221 15.55 -10.44 7.04
N VAL A 222 14.35 -10.03 7.48
CA VAL A 222 13.63 -8.89 6.92
C VAL A 222 14.04 -7.64 7.68
N ILE A 223 14.32 -6.56 6.95
CA ILE A 223 14.62 -5.26 7.54
C ILE A 223 13.34 -4.67 8.14
N PRO A 224 13.27 -4.36 9.45
CA PRO A 224 12.03 -3.93 10.11
C PRO A 224 11.76 -2.41 10.02
N ILE A 225 12.73 -1.62 9.56
CA ILE A 225 12.76 -0.15 9.64
C ILE A 225 13.29 0.48 8.36
N ASP A 226 13.04 1.78 8.17
CA ASP A 226 13.78 2.57 7.17
C ASP A 226 14.96 3.25 7.86
N GLY A 227 16.13 3.27 7.22
CA GLY A 227 17.30 3.87 7.82
C GLY A 227 18.55 3.89 6.94
N ILE A 228 19.68 4.26 7.54
CA ILE A 228 20.98 4.36 6.87
C ILE A 228 21.95 3.33 7.44
N ILE A 229 22.68 2.64 6.57
CA ILE A 229 23.71 1.68 7.00
C ILE A 229 24.85 2.42 7.68
N THR A 230 25.15 2.06 8.93
CA THR A 230 26.30 2.58 9.69
C THR A 230 27.50 1.64 9.65
N GLN A 231 27.26 0.33 9.51
CA GLN A 231 28.31 -0.69 9.43
C GLN A 231 27.86 -1.86 8.57
N GLY A 232 28.84 -2.50 7.90
CA GLY A 232 28.62 -3.72 7.11
C GLY A 232 28.33 -3.46 5.63
N ILE A 233 28.07 -4.55 4.92
CA ILE A 233 27.69 -4.58 3.50
C ILE A 233 26.66 -5.71 3.33
N ALA A 234 25.63 -5.47 2.51
CA ALA A 234 24.60 -6.46 2.23
C ALA A 234 24.09 -6.36 0.80
N MET A 235 23.70 -7.50 0.26
CA MET A 235 22.89 -7.60 -0.94
C MET A 235 21.43 -7.77 -0.50
N ILE A 236 20.58 -6.83 -0.90
CA ILE A 236 19.21 -6.68 -0.38
C ILE A 236 18.21 -6.84 -1.53
N ASP A 237 17.26 -7.76 -1.37
CA ASP A 237 16.09 -7.83 -2.23
C ASP A 237 15.11 -6.71 -1.85
N GLN A 238 14.99 -5.73 -2.74
CA GLN A 238 14.06 -4.61 -2.59
C GLN A 238 12.94 -4.65 -3.63
N HIS A 239 12.80 -5.74 -4.40
CA HIS A 239 11.85 -5.86 -5.52
C HIS A 239 10.41 -5.54 -5.09
N ALA A 240 10.00 -5.99 -3.91
CA ALA A 240 8.66 -5.76 -3.39
C ALA A 240 8.32 -4.27 -3.17
N LEU A 241 9.34 -3.41 -3.00
CA LEU A 241 9.16 -1.99 -2.72
C LEU A 241 9.57 -1.09 -3.89
N THR A 242 10.68 -1.41 -4.56
CA THR A 242 11.24 -0.59 -5.65
C THR A 242 10.79 -1.06 -7.02
N GLY A 243 10.35 -2.33 -7.15
CA GLY A 243 10.06 -2.96 -8.44
C GLY A 243 11.31 -3.40 -9.22
N GLU A 244 12.52 -3.17 -8.68
CA GLU A 244 13.75 -3.61 -9.32
C GLU A 244 13.95 -5.12 -9.15
N SER A 245 14.11 -5.84 -10.26
CA SER A 245 14.22 -7.32 -10.25
C SER A 245 15.59 -7.83 -9.79
N GLN A 246 16.61 -6.98 -9.77
CA GLN A 246 17.95 -7.35 -9.29
C GLN A 246 18.16 -6.88 -7.86
N PRO A 247 18.68 -7.73 -6.97
CA PRO A 247 18.99 -7.31 -5.61
C PRO A 247 20.07 -6.22 -5.59
N ALA A 248 19.87 -5.21 -4.75
CA ALA A 248 20.76 -4.07 -4.64
C ALA A 248 21.92 -4.37 -3.68
N GLU A 249 23.15 -4.14 -4.11
CA GLU A 249 24.32 -4.11 -3.22
C GLU A 249 24.33 -2.78 -2.46
N LYS A 250 24.40 -2.84 -1.13
CA LYS A 250 24.31 -1.67 -0.24
C LYS A 250 25.47 -1.60 0.73
N VAL A 251 26.09 -0.42 0.82
CA VAL A 251 27.26 -0.14 1.68
C VAL A 251 26.96 0.94 2.74
N VAL A 252 27.91 1.15 3.65
CA VAL A 252 27.83 2.19 4.68
C VAL A 252 27.53 3.57 4.08
N GLY A 253 26.57 4.27 4.68
CA GLY A 253 26.08 5.57 4.23
C GLY A 253 24.88 5.51 3.28
N GLU A 254 24.51 4.32 2.79
CA GLU A 254 23.36 4.15 1.92
C GLU A 254 22.07 3.80 2.67
N GLN A 255 20.95 4.14 2.06
CA GLN A 255 19.62 3.95 2.62
C GLN A 255 19.08 2.54 2.36
N VAL A 256 18.34 2.03 3.34
CA VAL A 256 17.61 0.75 3.30
C VAL A 256 16.18 0.94 3.80
N PHE A 257 15.31 0.00 3.43
CA PHE A 257 13.87 0.13 3.60
C PHE A 257 13.26 -1.03 4.36
N ALA A 258 12.19 -0.76 5.09
CA ALA A 258 11.41 -1.75 5.80
C ALA A 258 10.76 -2.76 4.83
N SER A 259 10.58 -4.00 5.27
CA SER A 259 10.03 -5.12 4.50
C SER A 259 10.86 -5.55 3.27
N THR A 260 12.13 -5.16 3.22
CA THR A 260 13.11 -5.69 2.26
C THR A 260 13.94 -6.80 2.91
N VAL A 261 14.51 -7.71 2.11
CA VAL A 261 15.14 -8.94 2.63
C VAL A 261 16.64 -8.92 2.38
N ILE A 262 17.44 -9.24 3.39
CA ILE A 262 18.88 -9.42 3.19
C ILE A 262 19.12 -10.81 2.57
N ILE A 263 19.62 -10.84 1.34
CA ILE A 263 20.00 -12.08 0.65
C ILE A 263 21.34 -12.60 1.17
N THR A 264 22.32 -11.71 1.31
CA THR A 264 23.65 -12.03 1.85
C THR A 264 24.25 -10.81 2.54
N GLY A 265 24.97 -11.04 3.64
CA GLY A 265 25.66 -10.01 4.40
C GLY A 265 25.07 -9.78 5.79
N LYS A 266 25.63 -8.79 6.48
CA LYS A 266 25.20 -8.32 7.79
C LYS A 266 25.40 -6.81 7.83
N ILE A 267 24.37 -6.09 8.25
CA ILE A 267 24.40 -4.63 8.34
C ILE A 267 23.86 -4.16 9.69
N SER A 268 24.42 -3.04 10.14
CA SER A 268 23.89 -2.24 11.24
C SER A 268 23.26 -1.00 10.63
N ILE A 269 22.00 -0.73 10.95
CA ILE A 269 21.18 0.30 10.34
C ILE A 269 20.76 1.28 11.42
N LYS A 270 21.06 2.56 11.23
CA LYS A 270 20.53 3.61 12.07
C LYS A 270 19.09 3.93 11.65
N VAL A 271 18.15 3.77 12.58
CA VAL A 271 16.72 4.01 12.35
C VAL A 271 16.48 5.48 11.99
N GLU A 272 15.88 5.72 10.83
CA GLU A 272 15.31 7.02 10.45
C GLU A 272 13.79 7.02 10.65
N LYS A 273 13.11 5.93 10.30
CA LYS A 273 11.65 5.77 10.46
C LYS A 273 11.32 4.35 10.91
N ALA A 274 10.34 4.24 11.82
CA ALA A 274 9.86 2.97 12.34
C ALA A 274 8.33 2.93 12.39
N GLY A 275 7.75 1.74 12.50
CA GLY A 275 6.31 1.53 12.61
C GLY A 275 5.52 2.10 11.42
N ASN A 276 4.51 2.94 11.72
CA ASN A 276 3.60 3.51 10.73
C ASN A 276 4.25 4.56 9.81
N ASP A 277 5.42 5.08 10.18
CA ASP A 277 6.11 6.12 9.40
C ASP A 277 6.99 5.55 8.28
N THR A 278 7.22 4.24 8.26
CA THR A 278 8.00 3.57 7.21
C THR A 278 7.34 3.71 5.85
N ILE A 279 8.16 3.68 4.79
CA ILE A 279 7.69 3.74 3.41
C ILE A 279 6.74 2.58 3.12
N PHE A 280 7.06 1.37 3.58
CA PHE A 280 6.20 0.20 3.44
C PHE A 280 4.84 0.38 4.11
N SER A 281 4.80 0.87 5.36
CA SER A 281 3.53 1.15 6.06
C SER A 281 2.68 2.17 5.30
N LYS A 282 3.30 3.21 4.73
CA LYS A 282 2.59 4.18 3.89
C LYS A 282 2.01 3.54 2.62
N VAL A 283 2.77 2.67 1.95
CA VAL A 283 2.28 1.92 0.79
C VAL A 283 1.09 1.03 1.16
N LEU A 284 1.17 0.31 2.28
CA LEU A 284 0.06 -0.51 2.79
C LEU A 284 -1.19 0.30 3.11
N GLN A 285 -1.03 1.47 3.75
CA GLN A 285 -2.14 2.37 4.02
C GLN A 285 -2.80 2.84 2.71
N ILE A 286 -2.00 3.25 1.72
CA ILE A 286 -2.49 3.64 0.39
C ILE A 286 -3.31 2.49 -0.21
N LEU A 287 -2.77 1.28 -0.29
CA LEU A 287 -3.46 0.12 -0.86
C LEU A 287 -4.77 -0.21 -0.14
N ASN A 288 -4.78 -0.17 1.20
CA ASN A 288 -5.99 -0.41 2.00
C ASN A 288 -7.06 0.67 1.76
N HIS A 289 -6.67 1.93 1.57
CA HIS A 289 -7.58 3.00 1.23
C HIS A 289 -8.08 2.93 -0.22
N SER A 290 -7.25 2.47 -1.15
CA SER A 290 -7.59 2.30 -2.58
C SER A 290 -8.80 1.38 -2.79
N ILE A 291 -8.95 0.33 -1.97
CA ILE A 291 -10.05 -0.65 -2.04
C ILE A 291 -11.42 0.02 -1.83
N ASN A 292 -11.48 1.12 -1.07
CA ASN A 292 -12.73 1.83 -0.79
C ASN A 292 -13.16 2.77 -1.93
N SER A 293 -12.28 3.05 -2.89
CA SER A 293 -12.58 3.89 -4.04
C SER A 293 -13.36 3.12 -5.13
N LYS A 294 -14.57 3.56 -5.46
CA LYS A 294 -15.40 2.94 -6.51
C LYS A 294 -15.05 3.47 -7.89
N THR A 295 -14.90 2.57 -8.86
CA THR A 295 -14.75 2.92 -10.28
C THR A 295 -16.09 3.43 -10.85
N HIS A 296 -16.04 4.21 -11.93
CA HIS A 296 -17.22 4.69 -12.63
C HIS A 296 -18.02 3.56 -13.27
N LEU A 297 -17.39 2.57 -13.93
CA LEU A 297 -18.05 1.37 -14.44
C LEU A 297 -18.71 0.54 -13.33
N GLN A 298 -18.06 0.43 -12.16
CA GLN A 298 -18.69 -0.19 -10.99
C GLN A 298 -19.94 0.62 -10.56
N SER A 299 -19.82 1.93 -10.45
CA SER A 299 -20.93 2.81 -10.08
C SER A 299 -22.09 2.76 -11.09
N LEU A 300 -21.79 2.69 -12.39
CA LEU A 300 -22.77 2.50 -13.45
C LEU A 300 -23.51 1.16 -13.28
N GLY A 301 -22.77 0.08 -13.06
CA GLY A 301 -23.36 -1.24 -12.82
C GLY A 301 -24.27 -1.28 -11.59
N GLU A 302 -23.85 -0.64 -10.50
CA GLU A 302 -24.66 -0.48 -9.29
C GLU A 302 -25.91 0.38 -9.54
N LYS A 303 -25.77 1.52 -10.22
CA LYS A 303 -26.90 2.40 -10.57
C LYS A 303 -27.91 1.69 -11.47
N TRP A 304 -27.45 0.95 -12.47
CA TRP A 304 -28.33 0.17 -13.35
C TRP A 304 -29.04 -0.94 -12.59
N ALA A 305 -28.34 -1.61 -11.67
CA ALA A 305 -28.96 -2.60 -10.79
C ALA A 305 -30.05 -1.99 -9.92
N ASP A 306 -29.81 -0.82 -9.34
CA ASP A 306 -30.78 -0.12 -8.49
C ASP A 306 -31.98 0.39 -9.32
N GLN A 307 -31.72 0.98 -10.50
CA GLN A 307 -32.77 1.42 -11.44
C GLN A 307 -33.58 0.26 -12.01
N ALA A 308 -32.99 -0.93 -12.15
CA ALA A 308 -33.68 -2.12 -12.63
C ALA A 308 -34.65 -2.70 -11.60
N ALA A 309 -34.52 -2.38 -10.30
CA ALA A 309 -35.37 -2.95 -9.26
C ALA A 309 -36.87 -2.71 -9.52
N LEU A 310 -37.26 -1.49 -9.87
CA LEU A 310 -38.67 -1.14 -10.12
C LEU A 310 -39.24 -1.83 -11.38
N PRO A 311 -38.56 -1.82 -12.54
CA PRO A 311 -38.94 -2.65 -13.69
C PRO A 311 -39.09 -4.14 -13.36
N PHE A 312 -38.17 -4.74 -12.60
CA PHE A 312 -38.26 -6.15 -12.20
C PHE A 312 -39.46 -6.41 -11.29
N LEU A 313 -39.77 -5.51 -10.35
CA LEU A 313 -40.98 -5.60 -9.51
C LEU A 313 -42.25 -5.50 -10.35
N GLY A 314 -42.31 -4.55 -11.29
CA GLY A 314 -43.42 -4.40 -12.23
C GLY A 314 -43.62 -5.65 -13.09
N LEU A 315 -42.54 -6.19 -13.66
CA LEU A 315 -42.55 -7.45 -14.42
C LEU A 315 -43.02 -8.62 -13.55
N SER A 316 -42.58 -8.69 -12.30
CA SER A 316 -42.96 -9.75 -11.35
C SER A 316 -44.45 -9.69 -10.97
N ALA A 317 -45.01 -8.48 -10.83
CA ALA A 317 -46.44 -8.27 -10.61
C ALA A 317 -47.26 -8.65 -11.86
N LEU A 318 -46.75 -8.32 -13.05
CA LEU A 318 -47.36 -8.70 -14.32
C LEU A 318 -47.37 -10.22 -14.53
N THR A 319 -46.26 -10.91 -14.24
CA THR A 319 -46.23 -12.39 -14.29
C THR A 319 -47.16 -13.02 -13.26
N LEU A 320 -47.39 -12.38 -12.11
CA LEU A 320 -48.30 -12.90 -11.09
C LEU A 320 -49.73 -12.95 -11.63
N GLY A 321 -50.16 -11.89 -12.33
CA GLY A 321 -51.49 -11.80 -12.93
C GLY A 321 -51.68 -12.65 -14.18
N LEU A 322 -50.63 -12.86 -14.98
CA LEU A 322 -50.73 -13.56 -16.27
C LEU A 322 -50.33 -15.03 -16.23
N LEU A 323 -49.29 -15.37 -15.46
CA LEU A 323 -48.60 -16.67 -15.51
C LEU A 323 -48.56 -17.38 -14.14
N GLY A 324 -48.96 -16.70 -13.07
CA GLY A 324 -49.03 -17.24 -11.71
C GLY A 324 -47.75 -17.09 -10.88
N SER A 325 -47.84 -17.54 -9.63
CA SER A 325 -46.81 -17.32 -8.60
C SER A 325 -45.44 -17.92 -8.94
N TYR A 326 -45.41 -19.01 -9.70
CA TYR A 326 -44.16 -19.68 -10.08
C TYR A 326 -43.30 -18.81 -11.01
N SER A 327 -43.89 -18.25 -12.06
CA SER A 327 -43.20 -17.36 -13.00
C SER A 327 -42.77 -16.04 -12.33
N THR A 328 -43.53 -15.56 -11.35
CA THR A 328 -43.12 -14.43 -10.50
C THR A 328 -41.84 -14.72 -9.71
N LEU A 329 -41.71 -15.91 -9.11
CA LEU A 329 -40.47 -16.28 -8.42
C LEU A 329 -39.28 -16.38 -9.38
N VAL A 330 -39.49 -16.85 -10.61
CA VAL A 330 -38.48 -16.88 -11.67
C VAL A 330 -37.98 -15.46 -11.97
N VAL A 331 -38.88 -14.50 -12.23
CA VAL A 331 -38.50 -13.11 -12.53
C VAL A 331 -37.80 -12.43 -11.36
N LEU A 332 -38.32 -12.57 -10.12
CA LEU A 332 -37.66 -12.04 -8.91
C LEU A 332 -36.27 -12.63 -8.71
N SER A 333 -36.12 -13.94 -8.96
CA SER A 333 -34.83 -14.62 -8.88
C SER A 333 -33.87 -14.25 -10.01
N SER A 334 -34.30 -13.51 -11.04
CA SER A 334 -33.49 -13.16 -12.21
C SER A 334 -32.74 -11.83 -12.08
N THR A 335 -32.86 -11.11 -10.96
CA THR A 335 -32.12 -9.86 -10.71
C THR A 335 -30.59 -10.05 -10.73
N PHE A 336 -29.83 -9.05 -11.18
CA PHE A 336 -28.38 -9.13 -11.36
C PHE A 336 -27.55 -8.29 -10.38
N GLY A 337 -28.18 -7.39 -9.62
CA GLY A 337 -27.49 -6.34 -8.86
C GLY A 337 -26.48 -6.78 -7.80
N TYR A 338 -26.73 -7.90 -7.11
CA TYR A 338 -25.80 -8.41 -6.10
C TYR A 338 -24.47 -8.87 -6.70
N ARG A 339 -24.48 -9.40 -7.94
CA ARG A 339 -23.29 -10.01 -8.54
C ARG A 339 -22.28 -8.98 -9.01
N ILE A 340 -22.72 -7.87 -9.60
CA ILE A 340 -21.81 -6.81 -10.04
C ILE A 340 -21.10 -6.15 -8.85
N ARG A 341 -21.77 -6.06 -7.70
CA ARG A 341 -21.20 -5.58 -6.43
C ARG A 341 -20.05 -6.44 -5.90
N ILE A 342 -19.91 -7.68 -6.39
CA ILE A 342 -18.78 -8.57 -6.05
C ILE A 342 -17.73 -8.57 -7.17
N LEU A 343 -18.16 -8.76 -8.42
CA LEU A 343 -17.24 -8.97 -9.54
C LEU A 343 -16.41 -7.72 -9.86
N ALA A 344 -16.99 -6.52 -9.77
CA ALA A 344 -16.29 -5.29 -10.12
C ALA A 344 -15.16 -4.95 -9.12
N PRO A 345 -15.38 -4.92 -7.78
CA PRO A 345 -14.29 -4.73 -6.82
C PRO A 345 -13.21 -5.80 -6.93
N LEU A 346 -13.59 -7.07 -7.14
CA LEU A 346 -12.64 -8.17 -7.29
C LEU A 346 -11.74 -7.98 -8.53
N GLY A 347 -12.35 -7.64 -9.68
CA GLY A 347 -11.61 -7.35 -10.91
C GLY A 347 -10.65 -6.18 -10.74
N THR A 348 -11.10 -5.08 -10.12
CA THR A 348 -10.26 -3.91 -9.83
C THR A 348 -9.10 -4.28 -8.91
N LEU A 349 -9.35 -4.96 -7.79
CA LEU A 349 -8.31 -5.37 -6.84
C LEU A 349 -7.22 -6.22 -7.50
N ASN A 350 -7.60 -7.18 -8.34
CA ASN A 350 -6.64 -8.03 -9.05
C ASN A 350 -5.79 -7.25 -10.06
N HIS A 351 -6.34 -6.20 -10.71
CA HIS A 351 -5.56 -5.32 -11.58
C HIS A 351 -4.65 -4.36 -10.80
N LEU A 352 -5.11 -3.86 -9.63
CA LEU A 352 -4.26 -3.08 -8.73
C LEU A 352 -3.07 -3.90 -8.23
N ASN A 353 -3.31 -5.17 -7.86
CA ASN A 353 -2.24 -6.09 -7.46
C ASN A 353 -1.26 -6.37 -8.62
N LEU A 354 -1.77 -6.58 -9.85
CA LEU A 354 -0.94 -6.72 -11.04
C LEU A 354 -0.09 -5.47 -11.31
N ALA A 355 -0.64 -4.27 -11.13
CA ALA A 355 0.10 -3.01 -11.26
C ALA A 355 1.20 -2.89 -10.21
N TYR A 356 0.88 -3.20 -8.95
CA TYR A 356 1.83 -3.16 -7.84
C TYR A 356 3.03 -4.09 -8.08
N GLN A 357 2.79 -5.34 -8.51
CA GLN A 357 3.85 -6.28 -8.87
C GLN A 357 4.69 -5.86 -10.09
N LYS A 358 4.22 -4.88 -10.86
CA LYS A 358 4.95 -4.28 -11.98
C LYS A 358 5.62 -2.96 -11.61
N GLY A 359 5.79 -2.65 -10.32
CA GLY A 359 6.43 -1.41 -9.90
C GLY A 359 5.50 -0.19 -9.96
N ILE A 360 4.18 -0.38 -10.07
CA ILE A 360 3.21 0.71 -10.25
C ILE A 360 2.23 0.75 -9.08
N LEU A 361 2.33 1.78 -8.24
CA LEU A 361 1.41 2.01 -7.14
C LEU A 361 0.25 2.90 -7.60
N VAL A 362 -0.96 2.34 -7.59
CA VAL A 362 -2.19 3.07 -7.95
C VAL A 362 -2.99 3.35 -6.67
N LYS A 363 -3.19 4.62 -6.34
CA LYS A 363 -3.91 5.03 -5.12
C LYS A 363 -5.41 4.90 -5.22
N GLU A 364 -5.97 5.01 -6.42
CA GLU A 364 -7.41 4.95 -6.64
C GLU A 364 -7.70 4.17 -7.92
N GLY A 365 -8.60 3.18 -7.84
CA GLY A 365 -8.98 2.37 -9.01
C GLY A 365 -9.59 3.22 -10.14
N ARG A 366 -10.16 4.38 -9.80
CA ARG A 366 -10.69 5.34 -10.76
C ARG A 366 -9.61 5.93 -11.68
N ALA A 367 -8.38 6.06 -11.21
CA ALA A 367 -7.29 6.57 -12.04
C ALA A 367 -6.99 5.62 -13.21
N LEU A 368 -7.04 4.30 -12.98
CA LEU A 368 -6.91 3.31 -14.04
C LEU A 368 -8.05 3.40 -15.06
N GLU A 369 -9.28 3.63 -14.62
CA GLU A 369 -10.40 3.75 -15.55
C GLU A 369 -10.35 5.07 -16.34
N ASN A 370 -10.08 6.19 -15.68
CA ASN A 370 -9.95 7.49 -16.35
C ASN A 370 -8.81 7.49 -17.38
N LEU A 371 -7.76 6.70 -17.15
CA LEU A 371 -6.63 6.63 -18.06
C LEU A 371 -7.00 6.13 -19.46
N THR A 372 -8.04 5.30 -19.64
CA THR A 372 -8.49 4.89 -20.98
C THR A 372 -9.18 6.02 -21.76
N GLN A 373 -9.64 7.06 -21.06
CA GLN A 373 -10.26 8.25 -21.64
C GLN A 373 -9.25 9.34 -21.98
N VAL A 374 -8.03 9.27 -21.42
CA VAL A 374 -6.98 10.25 -21.63
C VAL A 374 -6.57 10.28 -23.11
N ASP A 375 -6.62 11.47 -23.69
CA ASP A 375 -6.14 11.72 -25.06
C ASP A 375 -4.94 12.68 -25.12
N THR A 376 -4.61 13.30 -23.98
CA THR A 376 -3.62 14.37 -23.86
C THR A 376 -2.66 14.10 -22.71
N PHE A 377 -1.36 14.06 -23.00
CA PHE A 377 -0.28 13.97 -22.00
C PHE A 377 0.46 15.28 -21.86
N LEU A 378 0.59 15.75 -20.62
CA LEU A 378 1.46 16.85 -20.23
C LEU A 378 2.59 16.30 -19.37
N PHE A 379 3.82 16.43 -19.84
CA PHE A 379 5.01 16.03 -19.10
C PHE A 379 5.70 17.26 -18.55
N ASP A 380 6.01 17.26 -17.25
CA ASP A 380 7.04 18.17 -16.74
C ASP A 380 8.41 17.85 -17.35
N LYS A 381 9.25 18.86 -17.48
CA LYS A 381 10.59 18.67 -18.05
C LYS A 381 11.56 18.07 -17.03
N THR A 382 11.76 18.76 -15.91
CA THR A 382 12.93 18.58 -15.05
C THR A 382 12.64 17.50 -14.02
N GLY A 383 13.43 16.42 -14.02
CA GLY A 383 13.23 15.28 -13.13
C GLY A 383 12.17 14.27 -13.63
N THR A 384 11.26 14.73 -14.50
CA THR A 384 10.34 13.87 -15.25
C THR A 384 10.89 13.39 -16.60
N LEU A 385 10.97 14.23 -17.63
CA LEU A 385 11.52 13.83 -18.95
C LEU A 385 13.05 13.77 -18.97
N THR A 386 13.68 14.51 -18.07
CA THR A 386 15.12 14.51 -17.86
C THR A 386 15.46 13.93 -16.50
N MET A 387 16.68 13.44 -16.35
CA MET A 387 17.20 13.00 -15.06
C MET A 387 17.26 14.21 -14.10
N GLU A 388 16.95 14.00 -12.82
CA GLU A 388 17.10 15.04 -11.79
C GLU A 388 18.54 15.55 -11.68
N GLN A 389 19.50 14.63 -11.79
CA GLN A 389 20.92 14.95 -11.81
C GLN A 389 21.38 15.29 -13.24
N PRO A 390 21.90 16.51 -13.48
CA PRO A 390 22.50 16.85 -14.77
C PRO A 390 23.85 16.16 -14.95
N GLU A 391 24.36 16.16 -16.18
CA GLU A 391 25.70 15.68 -16.50
C GLU A 391 26.65 16.85 -16.73
N VAL A 392 27.92 16.67 -16.32
CA VAL A 392 28.98 17.62 -16.67
C VAL A 392 29.29 17.48 -18.16
N GLY A 393 28.96 18.54 -18.90
CA GLY A 393 29.27 18.69 -20.32
C GLY A 393 30.67 19.25 -20.51
N ARG A 394 30.75 20.41 -21.19
CA ARG A 394 32.04 21.05 -21.47
C ARG A 394 32.63 21.76 -20.27
N ILE A 395 33.93 21.56 -20.03
CA ILE A 395 34.71 22.35 -19.08
C ILE A 395 35.48 23.40 -19.88
N ILE A 396 35.29 24.68 -19.55
CA ILE A 396 35.91 25.80 -20.25
C ILE A 396 36.99 26.39 -19.36
N SER A 397 38.25 26.17 -19.74
CA SER A 397 39.41 26.73 -19.04
C SER A 397 39.69 28.19 -19.35
N CYS A 398 40.25 28.89 -18.36
CA CYS A 398 40.74 30.26 -18.46
C CYS A 398 42.11 30.40 -17.78
N GLY A 399 43.02 31.15 -18.41
CA GLY A 399 44.40 31.28 -17.95
C GLY A 399 45.19 29.99 -18.13
N ASP A 400 46.04 29.69 -17.15
CA ASP A 400 46.97 28.54 -17.15
C ASP A 400 46.39 27.28 -16.45
N TYR A 401 45.09 27.27 -16.15
CA TYR A 401 44.43 26.12 -15.50
C TYR A 401 43.89 25.14 -16.53
N ASP A 402 44.10 23.85 -16.29
CA ASP A 402 43.51 22.81 -17.13
C ASP A 402 42.08 22.44 -16.69
N GLU A 403 41.43 21.56 -17.44
CA GLU A 403 40.06 21.12 -17.13
C GLU A 403 39.98 20.32 -15.82
N ASN A 404 41.05 19.60 -15.46
CA ASN A 404 41.12 18.79 -14.25
C ASN A 404 41.26 19.67 -13.01
N ASP A 405 42.08 20.71 -13.06
CA ASP A 405 42.26 21.72 -12.00
C ASP A 405 40.91 22.35 -11.66
N ILE A 406 40.16 22.77 -12.68
CA ILE A 406 38.84 23.38 -12.54
C ILE A 406 37.87 22.40 -11.88
N LEU A 407 37.89 21.13 -12.32
CA LEU A 407 37.03 20.10 -11.77
C LEU A 407 37.39 19.75 -10.33
N ILE A 408 38.68 19.68 -9.98
CA ILE A 408 39.18 19.47 -8.62
C ILE A 408 38.69 20.60 -7.70
N TYR A 409 38.87 21.86 -8.09
CA TYR A 409 38.44 23.00 -7.28
C TYR A 409 36.92 23.02 -7.10
N ALA A 410 36.17 22.73 -8.15
CA ALA A 410 34.71 22.66 -8.09
C ALA A 410 34.23 21.52 -7.17
N ALA A 411 34.73 20.30 -7.39
CA ALA A 411 34.36 19.11 -6.62
C ALA A 411 34.73 19.25 -5.15
N ALA A 412 35.92 19.81 -4.84
CA ALA A 412 36.34 20.01 -3.46
C ALA A 412 35.44 21.01 -2.72
N ALA A 413 35.04 22.12 -3.38
CA ALA A 413 34.13 23.09 -2.78
C ALA A 413 32.72 22.50 -2.55
N GLU A 414 32.24 21.69 -3.49
CA GLU A 414 30.88 21.11 -3.51
C GLU A 414 30.75 19.82 -2.68
N ARG A 415 31.86 19.25 -2.17
CA ARG A 415 31.91 17.93 -1.51
C ARG A 415 30.90 17.71 -0.39
N LYS A 416 30.59 18.76 0.39
CA LYS A 416 29.68 18.71 1.54
C LYS A 416 28.27 19.20 1.21
N VAL A 417 27.98 19.49 -0.06
CA VAL A 417 26.69 20.05 -0.49
C VAL A 417 25.83 18.97 -1.14
N ALA A 418 24.64 18.75 -0.58
CA ALA A 418 23.69 17.74 -1.06
C ALA A 418 22.83 18.25 -2.24
N HIS A 419 23.42 18.97 -3.20
CA HIS A 419 22.71 19.52 -4.36
C HIS A 419 22.94 18.66 -5.62
N PRO A 420 21.95 18.48 -6.53
CA PRO A 420 22.14 17.68 -7.76
C PRO A 420 23.33 18.13 -8.64
N LEU A 421 23.61 19.44 -8.67
CA LEU A 421 24.78 19.99 -9.38
C LEU A 421 26.10 19.53 -8.73
N ALA A 422 26.18 19.55 -7.39
CA ALA A 422 27.34 19.08 -6.63
C ALA A 422 27.62 17.60 -6.93
N LYS A 423 26.56 16.77 -6.90
CA LYS A 423 26.64 15.34 -7.24
C LYS A 423 27.16 15.11 -8.66
N ALA A 424 26.72 15.91 -9.64
CA ALA A 424 27.19 15.83 -11.02
C ALA A 424 28.70 16.11 -11.14
N ILE A 425 29.18 17.14 -10.45
CA ILE A 425 30.60 17.53 -10.45
C ILE A 425 31.46 16.48 -9.74
N LEU A 426 31.03 16.01 -8.57
CA LEU A 426 31.71 14.96 -7.80
C LEU A 426 31.81 13.66 -8.60
N LYS A 427 30.70 13.21 -9.20
CA LYS A 427 30.68 12.04 -10.07
C LYS A 427 31.67 12.17 -11.22
N LYS A 428 31.74 13.34 -11.86
CA LYS A 428 32.70 13.58 -12.95
C LYS A 428 34.14 13.53 -12.45
N ALA A 429 34.42 14.11 -11.28
CA ALA A 429 35.75 14.06 -10.68
C ALA A 429 36.19 12.62 -10.34
N GLU A 430 35.25 11.78 -9.86
CA GLU A 430 35.48 10.35 -9.62
C GLU A 430 35.72 9.56 -10.92
N GLU A 431 34.96 9.83 -11.99
CA GLU A 431 35.17 9.23 -13.32
C GLU A 431 36.60 9.48 -13.83
N PHE A 432 37.13 10.69 -13.60
CA PHE A 432 38.51 11.05 -13.94
C PHE A 432 39.55 10.63 -12.87
N LYS A 433 39.13 9.98 -11.79
CA LYS A 433 39.98 9.53 -10.67
C LYS A 433 40.83 10.65 -10.06
N LEU A 434 40.24 11.84 -9.94
CA LEU A 434 40.94 13.02 -9.42
C LEU A 434 41.05 12.97 -7.90
N ILE A 435 42.21 13.37 -7.37
CA ILE A 435 42.45 13.44 -5.94
C ILE A 435 41.94 14.80 -5.43
N LEU A 436 40.86 14.77 -4.65
CA LEU A 436 40.25 15.98 -4.12
C LEU A 436 40.97 16.43 -2.82
N PRO A 437 41.32 17.72 -2.68
CA PRO A 437 41.83 18.25 -1.43
C PRO A 437 40.78 18.19 -0.32
N ASP A 438 41.24 18.00 0.92
CA ASP A 438 40.38 18.05 2.10
C ASP A 438 40.18 19.50 2.56
N ILE A 439 38.92 19.90 2.77
CA ILE A 439 38.53 21.29 3.09
C ILE A 439 37.81 21.30 4.44
N GLU A 440 38.37 22.05 5.40
CA GLU A 440 37.83 22.20 6.76
C GLU A 440 36.49 22.96 6.80
N ASP A 441 35.63 22.62 7.78
CA ASP A 441 34.24 23.09 7.92
C ASP A 441 34.06 24.62 8.14
N SER A 442 35.11 25.31 8.59
CA SER A 442 34.99 26.66 9.16
C SER A 442 34.74 27.79 8.17
N LYS A 443 34.61 27.50 6.86
CA LYS A 443 34.62 28.54 5.81
C LYS A 443 33.58 28.39 4.70
N TYR A 444 32.46 27.72 4.97
CA TYR A 444 31.31 27.70 4.04
C TYR A 444 30.46 28.96 4.22
N GLN A 445 30.40 29.83 3.21
CA GLN A 445 29.37 30.87 3.10
C GLN A 445 28.37 30.49 2.00
N MET A 446 27.12 30.26 2.39
CA MET A 446 26.03 29.87 1.49
C MET A 446 25.28 31.10 0.96
N GLY A 447 25.08 31.19 -0.37
CA GLY A 447 24.40 32.27 -1.06
C GLY A 447 24.13 31.95 -2.53
N TYR A 448 24.37 32.89 -3.46
CA TYR A 448 24.27 32.67 -4.92
C TYR A 448 25.36 31.72 -5.51
N GLY A 449 26.17 31.12 -4.63
CA GLY A 449 27.29 30.21 -4.88
C GLY A 449 27.89 29.75 -3.55
N ILE A 450 29.01 29.02 -3.65
CA ILE A 450 29.80 28.49 -2.53
C ILE A 450 31.18 29.14 -2.56
N MET A 451 31.65 29.52 -1.37
CA MET A 451 33.03 29.94 -1.15
C MET A 451 33.66 29.02 -0.12
N VAL A 452 34.88 28.56 -0.38
CA VAL A 452 35.71 27.77 0.53
C VAL A 452 37.14 28.27 0.50
N SER A 453 37.91 28.07 1.57
CA SER A 453 39.36 28.38 1.54
C SER A 453 40.19 27.13 1.76
N PHE A 454 41.23 26.97 0.96
CA PHE A 454 42.14 25.83 0.98
C PHE A 454 43.58 26.31 0.68
N ASN A 455 44.57 25.91 1.49
CA ASN A 455 46.00 26.24 1.29
C ASN A 455 46.27 27.72 0.93
N ASN A 456 45.71 28.66 1.71
CA ASN A 456 45.81 30.12 1.48
C ASN A 456 45.17 30.63 0.17
N LYS A 457 44.42 29.79 -0.55
CA LYS A 457 43.59 30.16 -1.70
C LYS A 457 42.12 30.21 -1.29
N VAL A 458 41.36 31.12 -1.91
CA VAL A 458 39.90 31.18 -1.77
C VAL A 458 39.26 30.67 -3.05
N ILE A 459 38.56 29.54 -2.98
CA ILE A 459 37.86 28.95 -4.11
C ILE A 459 36.40 29.40 -4.05
N ARG A 460 35.87 29.85 -5.20
CA ARG A 460 34.48 30.28 -5.37
C ARG A 460 33.86 29.52 -6.51
N VAL A 461 32.71 28.90 -6.27
CA VAL A 461 31.94 28.16 -7.27
C VAL A 461 30.52 28.71 -7.30
N GLY A 462 30.01 29.10 -8.47
CA GLY A 462 28.63 29.58 -8.54
C GLY A 462 28.22 30.26 -9.83
N SER A 463 27.09 30.97 -9.76
CA SER A 463 26.46 31.65 -10.90
C SER A 463 27.20 32.92 -11.35
N SER A 464 26.85 33.46 -12.51
CA SER A 464 27.51 34.67 -13.04
C SER A 464 27.20 35.89 -12.18
N ARG A 465 25.99 35.91 -11.62
CA ARG A 465 25.58 36.89 -10.62
C ARG A 465 26.49 36.82 -9.39
N PHE A 466 26.81 35.61 -8.90
CA PHE A 466 27.74 35.42 -7.79
C PHE A 466 29.13 35.96 -8.11
N MET A 467 29.66 35.67 -9.30
CA MET A 467 30.95 36.22 -9.73
C MET A 467 30.95 37.75 -9.77
N SER A 468 29.88 38.37 -10.28
CA SER A 468 29.74 39.83 -10.30
C SER A 468 29.66 40.45 -8.89
N MET A 469 28.98 39.79 -7.94
CA MET A 469 28.90 40.26 -6.55
C MET A 469 30.27 40.18 -5.85
N GLU A 470 31.07 39.18 -6.17
CA GLU A 470 32.43 39.02 -5.66
C GLU A 470 33.47 39.89 -6.39
N GLY A 471 33.03 40.72 -7.35
CA GLY A 471 33.91 41.61 -8.12
C GLY A 471 34.79 40.90 -9.15
N ILE A 472 34.46 39.66 -9.52
CA ILE A 472 35.25 38.83 -10.44
C ILE A 472 34.87 39.11 -11.88
N VAL A 473 35.84 39.51 -12.69
CA VAL A 473 35.63 39.86 -14.10
C VAL A 473 35.49 38.60 -14.96
N LEU A 474 34.41 38.55 -15.74
CA LEU A 474 34.14 37.46 -16.68
C LEU A 474 34.89 37.68 -18.01
N PRO A 475 35.80 36.78 -18.42
CA PRO A 475 36.47 36.83 -19.72
C PRO A 475 35.48 36.67 -20.90
N GLU A 476 35.80 37.27 -22.05
CA GLU A 476 34.96 37.15 -23.27
C GLU A 476 34.74 35.70 -23.73
N LYS A 477 35.73 34.82 -23.52
CA LYS A 477 35.62 33.38 -23.79
C LYS A 477 34.46 32.76 -22.99
N ILE A 478 34.35 33.10 -21.71
CA ILE A 478 33.27 32.62 -20.83
C ILE A 478 31.94 33.24 -21.20
N LYS A 479 31.88 34.54 -21.49
CA LYS A 479 30.63 35.18 -21.93
C LYS A 479 30.06 34.53 -23.21
N LYS A 480 30.91 34.20 -24.18
CA LYS A 480 30.51 33.47 -25.40
C LYS A 480 30.03 32.05 -25.08
N ALA A 481 30.75 31.33 -24.21
CA ALA A 481 30.34 29.99 -23.79
C ALA A 481 29.01 29.99 -23.04
N MET A 482 28.80 30.97 -22.15
CA MET A 482 27.53 31.19 -21.46
C MET A 482 26.39 31.45 -22.45
N ALA A 483 26.58 32.36 -23.40
CA ALA A 483 25.56 32.67 -24.41
C ALA A 483 25.19 31.43 -25.25
N HIS A 484 26.19 30.63 -25.64
CA HIS A 484 25.94 29.39 -26.37
C HIS A 484 25.21 28.35 -25.50
N SER A 485 25.65 28.13 -24.27
CA SER A 485 25.04 27.19 -23.32
C SER A 485 23.58 27.56 -23.06
N HIS A 486 23.31 28.87 -22.91
CA HIS A 486 21.97 29.41 -22.70
C HIS A 486 21.02 29.09 -23.86
N LEU A 487 21.48 29.18 -25.11
CA LEU A 487 20.69 28.83 -26.30
C LEU A 487 20.31 27.34 -26.38
N GLN A 488 21.08 26.48 -25.71
CA GLN A 488 20.82 25.03 -25.58
C GLN A 488 20.06 24.68 -24.30
N GLY A 489 19.81 25.66 -23.42
CA GLY A 489 19.18 25.44 -22.10
C GLY A 489 20.10 24.78 -21.08
N TYR A 490 21.41 24.83 -21.30
CA TYR A 490 22.39 24.32 -20.35
C TYR A 490 22.69 25.37 -19.29
N SER A 491 22.92 24.88 -18.07
CA SER A 491 23.40 25.72 -16.98
C SER A 491 24.91 25.79 -17.03
N ILE A 492 25.49 26.87 -16.54
CA ILE A 492 26.93 27.03 -16.47
C ILE A 492 27.29 27.59 -15.11
N ILE A 493 28.17 26.89 -14.41
CA ILE A 493 28.75 27.34 -13.15
C ILE A 493 30.17 27.81 -13.42
N MET A 494 30.59 28.84 -12.70
CA MET A 494 31.95 29.34 -12.80
C MET A 494 32.75 28.90 -11.59
N VAL A 495 34.04 28.75 -11.81
CA VAL A 495 35.04 28.45 -10.80
C VAL A 495 36.05 29.57 -10.80
N ALA A 496 36.29 30.15 -9.63
CA ALA A 496 37.28 31.17 -9.41
C ALA A 496 38.19 30.79 -8.26
N VAL A 497 39.46 31.17 -8.38
CA VAL A 497 40.48 31.01 -7.35
C VAL A 497 41.04 32.41 -7.05
N ASN A 498 40.93 32.81 -5.79
CA ASN A 498 41.13 34.18 -5.34
C ASN A 498 40.20 35.13 -6.12
N GLN A 499 40.72 36.17 -6.78
CA GLN A 499 39.92 37.08 -7.63
C GLN A 499 39.96 36.74 -9.13
N ASN A 500 40.56 35.61 -9.51
CA ASN A 500 40.70 35.22 -10.90
C ASN A 500 39.72 34.10 -11.25
N LEU A 501 38.95 34.32 -12.31
CA LEU A 501 38.10 33.27 -12.89
C LEU A 501 39.00 32.23 -13.59
N VAL A 502 39.01 31.00 -13.07
CA VAL A 502 39.87 29.92 -13.60
C VAL A 502 39.16 29.08 -14.65
N GLY A 503 37.83 29.07 -14.63
CA GLY A 503 37.05 28.41 -15.67
C GLY A 503 35.56 28.35 -15.40
N ALA A 504 34.87 27.57 -16.21
CA ALA A 504 33.45 27.30 -16.06
C ALA A 504 33.13 25.86 -16.44
N ILE A 505 32.08 25.30 -15.83
CA ILE A 505 31.60 23.95 -16.06
C ILE A 505 30.17 24.05 -16.58
N GLU A 506 29.95 23.54 -17.79
CA GLU A 506 28.62 23.39 -18.38
C GLU A 506 27.92 22.16 -17.80
N LEU A 507 26.66 22.33 -17.41
CA LEU A 507 25.81 21.30 -16.81
C LEU A 507 24.62 21.09 -17.75
N GLN A 508 24.58 19.90 -18.33
CA GLN A 508 23.63 19.52 -19.37
C GLN A 508 22.49 18.69 -18.76
N SER A 509 21.25 18.98 -19.15
CA SER A 509 20.11 18.16 -18.77
C SER A 509 20.05 16.93 -19.66
N VAL A 510 20.09 15.74 -19.05
CA VAL A 510 20.09 14.46 -19.78
C VAL A 510 18.66 13.94 -19.88
N VAL A 511 18.18 13.76 -21.11
CA VAL A 511 16.88 13.13 -21.39
C VAL A 511 16.94 11.66 -20.99
N ARG A 512 15.91 11.14 -20.32
CA ARG A 512 15.89 9.74 -19.92
C ARG A 512 15.87 8.81 -21.15
N PRO A 513 16.67 7.73 -21.19
CA PRO A 513 16.81 6.87 -22.37
C PRO A 513 15.47 6.32 -22.90
N GLU A 514 14.55 6.01 -22.01
CA GLU A 514 13.25 5.39 -22.30
C GLU A 514 12.23 6.34 -22.94
N VAL A 515 12.41 7.66 -22.83
CA VAL A 515 11.40 8.66 -23.24
C VAL A 515 11.03 8.52 -24.72
N LYS A 516 12.01 8.34 -25.61
CA LYS A 516 11.72 8.25 -27.04
C LYS A 516 10.85 7.05 -27.38
N GLN A 517 11.14 5.90 -26.77
CA GLN A 517 10.35 4.68 -26.95
C GLN A 517 8.97 4.83 -26.31
N LEU A 518 8.89 5.50 -25.16
CA LEU A 518 7.65 5.79 -24.48
C LEU A 518 6.70 6.64 -25.34
N ILE A 519 7.19 7.75 -25.90
CA ILE A 519 6.37 8.62 -26.75
C ILE A 519 5.82 7.82 -27.94
N ALA A 520 6.65 7.01 -28.60
CA ALA A 520 6.19 6.13 -29.67
C ALA A 520 5.13 5.12 -29.18
N GLY A 521 5.31 4.53 -28.00
CA GLY A 521 4.38 3.59 -27.38
C GLY A 521 3.03 4.21 -27.02
N LEU A 522 3.00 5.47 -26.59
CA LEU A 522 1.77 6.23 -26.34
C LEU A 522 1.03 6.53 -27.64
N ARG A 523 1.75 6.90 -28.71
CA ARG A 523 1.13 7.12 -30.03
C ARG A 523 0.48 5.86 -30.58
N GLN A 524 1.13 4.71 -30.45
CA GLN A 524 0.58 3.42 -30.87
C GLN A 524 -0.74 3.07 -30.16
N ARG A 525 -0.95 3.62 -28.95
CA ARG A 525 -2.16 3.46 -28.14
C ARG A 525 -3.22 4.54 -28.39
N GLY A 526 -3.02 5.39 -29.41
CA GLY A 526 -4.02 6.37 -29.85
C GLY A 526 -3.96 7.72 -29.15
N ILE A 527 -2.92 8.00 -28.36
CA ILE A 527 -2.75 9.32 -27.72
C ILE A 527 -2.50 10.40 -28.77
N LYS A 528 -3.40 11.39 -28.79
CA LYS A 528 -3.48 12.41 -29.84
C LYS A 528 -2.61 13.62 -29.55
N HIS A 529 -2.51 14.02 -28.29
CA HIS A 529 -1.75 15.20 -27.89
C HIS A 529 -0.70 14.87 -26.84
N ILE A 530 0.56 15.20 -27.08
CA ILE A 530 1.65 15.07 -26.11
C ILE A 530 2.43 16.37 -26.10
N ALA A 531 2.57 16.97 -24.91
CA ALA A 531 3.21 18.26 -24.72
C ALA A 531 4.20 18.26 -23.56
N ILE A 532 5.19 19.16 -23.66
CA ILE A 532 6.10 19.50 -22.57
C ILE A 532 5.58 20.75 -21.86
N VAL A 533 5.56 20.73 -20.53
CA VAL A 533 5.32 21.90 -19.69
C VAL A 533 6.59 22.21 -18.92
N SER A 534 7.15 23.40 -19.09
CA SER A 534 8.43 23.76 -18.48
C SER A 534 8.47 25.22 -18.04
N GLY A 535 9.16 25.47 -16.93
CA GLY A 535 9.54 26.83 -16.49
C GLY A 535 10.73 27.39 -17.28
N ASP A 536 11.41 26.56 -18.07
CA ASP A 536 12.53 26.99 -18.90
C ASP A 536 12.12 27.92 -20.03
N GLN A 537 13.10 28.63 -20.57
CA GLN A 537 12.93 29.50 -21.72
C GLN A 537 12.37 28.78 -22.95
N LYS A 538 11.80 29.58 -23.84
CA LYS A 538 11.16 29.12 -25.07
C LYS A 538 12.06 28.27 -25.96
N GLN A 539 13.26 28.75 -26.26
CA GLN A 539 14.11 28.12 -27.26
C GLN A 539 14.60 26.71 -26.86
N PRO A 540 15.12 26.47 -25.64
CA PRO A 540 15.52 25.12 -25.22
C PRO A 540 14.33 24.16 -25.14
N THR A 541 13.20 24.63 -24.61
CA THR A 541 11.97 23.81 -24.51
C THR A 541 11.48 23.40 -25.90
N GLN A 542 11.50 24.31 -26.88
CA GLN A 542 11.14 24.03 -28.26
C GLN A 542 12.08 23.02 -28.93
N GLN A 543 13.39 23.13 -28.68
CA GLN A 543 14.37 22.18 -29.22
C GLN A 543 14.15 20.77 -28.65
N LEU A 544 13.93 20.66 -27.33
CA LEU A 544 13.63 19.39 -26.69
C LEU A 544 12.32 18.77 -27.21
N ALA A 545 11.25 19.58 -27.32
CA ALA A 545 9.98 19.14 -27.88
C ALA A 545 10.13 18.59 -29.30
N LYS A 546 10.92 19.27 -30.15
CA LYS A 546 11.23 18.81 -31.50
C LYS A 546 12.06 17.53 -31.51
N GLN A 547 13.06 17.43 -30.63
CA GLN A 547 13.92 16.24 -30.49
C GLN A 547 13.12 14.99 -30.08
N LEU A 548 12.10 15.18 -29.25
CA LEU A 548 11.25 14.11 -28.73
C LEU A 548 10.01 13.82 -29.59
N GLY A 549 9.71 14.65 -30.59
CA GLY A 549 8.52 14.49 -31.44
C GLY A 549 7.20 14.83 -30.73
N MET A 550 7.22 15.84 -29.88
CA MET A 550 6.04 16.35 -29.15
C MET A 550 5.17 17.23 -30.05
N ASP A 551 3.85 17.28 -29.81
CA ASP A 551 2.92 18.10 -30.62
C ASP A 551 2.98 19.58 -30.26
N SER A 552 3.21 19.87 -28.99
CA SER A 552 3.24 21.23 -28.47
C SER A 552 4.20 21.34 -27.29
N TYR A 553 4.48 22.57 -26.89
CA TYR A 553 5.28 22.87 -25.72
C TYR A 553 4.79 24.16 -25.07
N TYR A 554 4.92 24.22 -23.75
CA TYR A 554 4.65 25.39 -22.94
C TYR A 554 5.93 25.72 -22.19
N SER A 555 6.47 26.91 -22.43
CA SER A 555 7.72 27.41 -21.85
C SER A 555 7.46 28.61 -20.95
N GLU A 556 8.41 28.91 -20.06
CA GLU A 556 8.35 30.04 -19.12
C GLU A 556 7.10 29.97 -18.23
N VAL A 557 6.62 28.75 -17.97
CA VAL A 557 5.41 28.49 -17.19
C VAL A 557 5.76 28.51 -15.71
N LEU A 558 5.14 29.44 -14.96
CA LEU A 558 5.24 29.45 -13.51
C LEU A 558 4.48 28.26 -12.91
N PRO A 559 4.88 27.75 -11.72
CA PRO A 559 4.19 26.63 -11.06
C PRO A 559 2.66 26.80 -10.97
N GLN A 560 2.20 28.01 -10.66
CA GLN A 560 0.78 28.34 -10.50
C GLN A 560 0.01 28.30 -11.84
N ASP A 561 0.71 28.51 -12.96
CA ASP A 561 0.12 28.58 -14.29
C ASP A 561 0.06 27.21 -14.98
N LYS A 562 0.81 26.20 -14.50
CA LYS A 562 0.70 24.82 -15.00
C LYS A 562 -0.73 24.28 -14.89
N ALA A 563 -1.41 24.58 -13.79
CA ALA A 563 -2.81 24.17 -13.59
C ALA A 563 -3.80 24.85 -14.55
N LYS A 564 -3.51 26.09 -14.99
CA LYS A 564 -4.34 26.81 -15.97
C LYS A 564 -4.24 26.15 -17.35
N ILE A 565 -3.07 25.61 -17.71
CA ILE A 565 -2.88 24.86 -18.95
C ILE A 565 -3.75 23.60 -18.94
N VAL A 566 -3.72 22.84 -17.84
CA VAL A 566 -4.59 21.67 -17.64
C VAL A 566 -6.06 22.07 -17.80
N GLU A 567 -6.49 23.12 -17.09
CA GLU A 567 -7.88 23.60 -17.15
C GLU A 567 -8.31 24.06 -18.54
N GLN A 568 -7.41 24.74 -19.27
CA GLN A 568 -7.67 25.18 -20.64
C GLN A 568 -7.91 23.98 -21.56
N LEU A 569 -7.03 22.97 -21.51
CA LEU A 569 -7.16 21.77 -22.33
C LEU A 569 -8.43 20.97 -21.97
N GLN A 570 -8.78 20.89 -20.69
CA GLN A 570 -10.05 20.30 -20.24
C GLN A 570 -11.27 21.07 -20.78
N LYS A 571 -11.23 22.41 -20.81
CA LYS A 571 -12.29 23.24 -21.41
C LYS A 571 -12.40 23.03 -22.93
N GLU A 572 -11.32 22.65 -23.59
CA GLU A 572 -11.32 22.24 -25.00
C GLU A 572 -11.90 20.83 -25.21
N GLY A 573 -12.34 20.15 -24.13
CA GLY A 573 -12.92 18.82 -24.17
C GLY A 573 -11.91 17.67 -24.17
N LYS A 574 -10.63 17.97 -23.89
CA LYS A 574 -9.57 16.95 -23.78
C LYS A 574 -9.56 16.32 -22.39
N SER A 575 -9.16 15.06 -22.31
CA SER A 575 -8.89 14.38 -21.03
C SER A 575 -7.39 14.34 -20.81
N VAL A 576 -6.95 14.97 -19.72
CA VAL A 576 -5.55 15.34 -19.51
C VAL A 576 -4.91 14.46 -18.45
N CYS A 577 -3.83 13.78 -18.82
CA CYS A 577 -2.89 13.20 -17.88
C CYS A 577 -1.69 14.12 -17.68
N PHE A 578 -1.39 14.43 -16.42
CA PHE A 578 -0.20 15.20 -16.04
C PHE A 578 0.82 14.27 -15.37
N VAL A 579 2.06 14.31 -15.85
CA VAL A 579 3.19 13.52 -15.33
C VAL A 579 4.23 14.48 -14.77
N GLY A 580 4.54 14.36 -13.48
CA GLY A 580 5.43 15.28 -12.77
C GLY A 580 5.95 14.73 -11.44
N ASP A 581 7.06 15.28 -10.97
CA ASP A 581 7.80 14.88 -9.77
C ASP A 581 8.03 16.04 -8.78
N GLY A 582 7.75 17.27 -9.19
CA GLY A 582 8.01 18.46 -8.41
C GLY A 582 6.88 18.89 -7.47
N ILE A 583 7.26 19.53 -6.36
CA ILE A 583 6.32 20.31 -5.50
C ILE A 583 5.56 21.35 -6.34
N ASN A 584 6.21 21.87 -7.39
CA ASN A 584 5.66 22.85 -8.33
C ASN A 584 4.49 22.31 -9.17
N ASP A 585 4.35 20.99 -9.28
CA ASP A 585 3.38 20.35 -10.17
C ASP A 585 2.09 19.95 -9.48
N VAL A 586 2.11 19.94 -8.14
CA VAL A 586 1.02 19.53 -7.26
C VAL A 586 -0.35 20.11 -7.66
N ILE A 587 -0.41 21.40 -7.99
CA ILE A 587 -1.68 22.05 -8.34
C ILE A 587 -2.18 21.57 -9.71
N ALA A 588 -1.28 21.37 -10.66
CA ALA A 588 -1.61 20.84 -11.98
C ALA A 588 -2.02 19.36 -11.90
N MET A 589 -1.31 18.56 -11.10
CA MET A 589 -1.61 17.15 -10.83
C MET A 589 -3.00 16.99 -10.20
N LYS A 590 -3.36 17.83 -9.22
CA LYS A 590 -4.69 17.79 -8.60
C LYS A 590 -5.81 18.18 -9.57
N LYS A 591 -5.50 18.99 -10.59
CA LYS A 591 -6.47 19.45 -11.59
C LYS A 591 -6.66 18.46 -12.73
N ALA A 592 -5.62 17.67 -13.05
CA ALA A 592 -5.62 16.70 -14.12
C ALA A 592 -6.65 15.57 -13.89
N ASP A 593 -7.11 14.96 -14.98
CA ASP A 593 -8.03 13.81 -14.92
C ASP A 593 -7.34 12.55 -14.39
N VAL A 594 -6.04 12.43 -14.72
CA VAL A 594 -5.12 11.45 -14.16
C VAL A 594 -3.79 12.13 -13.83
N SER A 595 -3.25 11.91 -12.64
CA SER A 595 -1.89 12.36 -12.28
C SER A 595 -0.94 11.19 -12.00
N ILE A 596 0.27 11.30 -12.55
CA ILE A 596 1.32 10.29 -12.43
C ILE A 596 2.58 10.95 -11.87
N SER A 597 3.22 10.29 -10.91
CA SER A 597 4.52 10.71 -10.38
C SER A 597 5.54 9.58 -10.39
N LEU A 598 6.81 9.96 -10.29
CA LEU A 598 7.94 9.04 -10.23
C LEU A 598 8.41 8.91 -8.77
N SER A 599 8.87 7.74 -8.37
CA SER A 599 9.55 7.55 -7.08
C SER A 599 10.81 8.41 -7.01
N GLY A 600 11.13 8.91 -5.81
CA GLY A 600 12.15 9.94 -5.60
C GLY A 600 11.63 11.39 -5.70
N ALA A 601 10.44 11.58 -6.27
CA ALA A 601 9.73 12.87 -6.25
C ALA A 601 9.49 13.36 -4.81
N SER A 602 9.24 14.67 -4.68
CA SER A 602 8.93 15.27 -3.37
C SER A 602 7.79 14.52 -2.66
N SER A 603 7.86 14.41 -1.33
CA SER A 603 6.81 13.76 -0.52
C SER A 603 5.42 14.31 -0.81
N ILE A 604 5.32 15.60 -1.12
CA ILE A 604 4.07 16.27 -1.45
C ILE A 604 3.55 15.84 -2.85
N ALA A 605 4.43 15.72 -3.84
CA ALA A 605 4.03 15.28 -5.19
C ALA A 605 3.60 13.80 -5.17
N THR A 606 4.35 12.94 -4.47
CA THR A 606 3.98 11.54 -4.28
C THR A 606 2.67 11.40 -3.50
N ASP A 607 2.42 12.21 -2.46
CA ASP A 607 1.16 12.19 -1.71
C ASP A 607 -0.06 12.54 -2.57
N ILE A 608 0.09 13.41 -3.57
CA ILE A 608 -1.02 13.92 -4.38
C ILE A 608 -1.25 13.13 -5.66
N ALA A 609 -0.21 12.49 -6.20
CA ALA A 609 -0.32 11.65 -7.39
C ALA A 609 -1.32 10.51 -7.20
N GLN A 610 -2.14 10.26 -8.22
CA GLN A 610 -3.03 9.11 -8.23
C GLN A 610 -2.30 7.81 -8.61
N VAL A 611 -1.22 7.91 -9.37
CA VAL A 611 -0.35 6.79 -9.75
C VAL A 611 1.11 7.16 -9.49
N ILE A 612 1.90 6.22 -8.96
CA ILE A 612 3.33 6.39 -8.68
C ILE A 612 4.10 5.24 -9.31
N PHE A 613 5.17 5.53 -10.07
CA PHE A 613 6.13 4.53 -10.54
C PHE A 613 7.25 4.36 -9.52
N MET A 614 7.36 3.17 -8.94
CA MET A 614 8.20 2.89 -7.77
C MET A 614 9.70 2.84 -8.10
N ASP A 615 10.05 2.53 -9.35
CA ASP A 615 11.42 2.43 -9.87
C ASP A 615 12.01 3.79 -10.28
N GLY A 616 11.21 4.87 -10.23
CA GLY A 616 11.64 6.20 -10.63
C GLY A 616 11.87 6.36 -12.15
N THR A 617 11.36 5.45 -12.98
CA THR A 617 11.45 5.53 -14.45
C THR A 617 10.07 5.67 -15.11
N LEU A 618 10.05 6.14 -16.36
CA LEU A 618 8.81 6.23 -17.13
C LEU A 618 8.50 4.94 -17.91
N SER A 619 9.31 3.89 -17.75
CA SER A 619 9.23 2.63 -18.50
C SER A 619 7.88 1.94 -18.32
N HIS A 620 7.29 2.09 -17.12
CA HIS A 620 6.03 1.47 -16.76
C HIS A 620 4.78 2.14 -17.33
N LEU A 621 4.90 3.34 -17.92
CA LEU A 621 3.72 4.08 -18.37
C LEU A 621 2.94 3.35 -19.48
N THR A 622 3.63 2.67 -20.39
CA THR A 622 2.96 1.85 -21.42
C THR A 622 2.25 0.63 -20.82
N TRP A 623 2.85 -0.02 -19.82
CA TRP A 623 2.24 -1.12 -19.08
C TRP A 623 1.00 -0.68 -18.29
N LEU A 624 1.05 0.51 -17.69
CA LEU A 624 -0.09 1.10 -16.97
C LEU A 624 -1.31 1.23 -17.89
N PHE A 625 -1.11 1.72 -19.13
CA PHE A 625 -2.17 1.78 -20.15
C PHE A 625 -2.76 0.42 -20.49
N ASP A 626 -1.90 -0.59 -20.62
CA ASP A 626 -2.34 -1.94 -20.97
C ASP A 626 -3.14 -2.56 -19.80
N ILE A 627 -2.72 -2.33 -18.55
CA ILE A 627 -3.45 -2.76 -17.35
C ILE A 627 -4.81 -2.06 -17.27
N SER A 628 -4.83 -0.75 -17.52
CA SER A 628 -6.05 0.08 -17.56
C SER A 628 -7.05 -0.41 -18.61
N THR A 629 -6.60 -0.68 -19.84
CA THR A 629 -7.45 -1.20 -20.92
C THR A 629 -7.97 -2.62 -20.63
N ASN A 630 -7.12 -3.46 -20.04
CA ASN A 630 -7.50 -4.80 -19.60
C ASN A 630 -8.55 -4.74 -18.48
N LEU A 631 -8.43 -3.80 -17.53
CA LEU A 631 -9.42 -3.58 -16.48
C LEU A 631 -10.77 -3.15 -17.07
N GLU A 632 -10.79 -2.19 -18.00
CA GLU A 632 -12.03 -1.77 -18.65
C GLU A 632 -12.73 -2.95 -19.35
N THR A 633 -11.97 -3.73 -20.11
CA THR A 633 -12.47 -4.94 -20.78
C THR A 633 -13.00 -5.95 -19.76
N ASN A 634 -12.29 -6.14 -18.65
CA ASN A 634 -12.67 -7.05 -17.57
C ASN A 634 -13.99 -6.64 -16.91
N LEU A 635 -14.14 -5.37 -16.57
CA LEU A 635 -15.35 -4.81 -15.96
C LEU A 635 -16.54 -4.87 -16.92
N ARG A 636 -16.33 -4.52 -18.20
CA ARG A 636 -17.36 -4.64 -19.25
C ARG A 636 -17.81 -6.10 -19.43
N ASN A 637 -16.89 -7.05 -19.48
CA ASN A 637 -17.22 -8.47 -19.53
C ASN A 637 -18.02 -8.90 -18.30
N SER A 638 -17.62 -8.46 -17.10
CA SER A 638 -18.34 -8.76 -15.86
C SER A 638 -19.78 -8.23 -15.87
N LEU A 639 -20.00 -7.03 -16.44
CA LEU A 639 -21.34 -6.48 -16.66
C LEU A 639 -22.17 -7.36 -17.63
N ILE A 640 -21.60 -7.74 -18.77
CA ILE A 640 -22.28 -8.60 -19.76
C ILE A 640 -22.62 -9.97 -19.15
N ILE A 641 -21.66 -10.60 -18.46
CA ILE A 641 -21.81 -11.91 -17.80
C ILE A 641 -22.93 -11.89 -16.76
N THR A 642 -23.14 -10.76 -16.08
CA THR A 642 -24.21 -10.64 -15.07
C THR A 642 -25.58 -10.34 -15.69
N MET A 643 -25.64 -9.62 -16.81
CA MET A 643 -26.89 -9.27 -17.50
C MET A 643 -27.49 -10.43 -18.31
N ILE A 644 -26.67 -11.25 -18.98
CA ILE A 644 -27.15 -12.39 -19.79
C ILE A 644 -28.10 -13.33 -19.02
N PRO A 645 -27.73 -13.88 -17.85
CA PRO A 645 -28.60 -14.81 -17.15
C PRO A 645 -29.87 -14.13 -16.60
N ALA A 646 -29.83 -12.82 -16.37
CA ALA A 646 -31.03 -12.05 -15.98
C ALA A 646 -32.03 -11.97 -17.14
N ALA A 647 -31.55 -11.63 -18.34
CA ALA A 647 -32.39 -11.60 -19.54
C ALA A 647 -32.96 -12.99 -19.87
N MET A 648 -32.12 -14.04 -19.83
CA MET A 648 -32.56 -15.42 -20.03
C MET A 648 -33.60 -15.88 -19.00
N GLY A 649 -33.44 -15.47 -17.74
CA GLY A 649 -34.39 -15.75 -16.66
C GLY A 649 -35.77 -15.14 -16.91
N VAL A 650 -35.81 -13.85 -17.26
CA VAL A 650 -37.06 -13.16 -17.60
C VAL A 650 -37.71 -13.76 -18.84
N SER A 651 -36.97 -13.93 -19.95
CA SER A 651 -37.52 -14.53 -21.18
C SER A 651 -37.99 -15.97 -20.96
N GLY A 652 -37.26 -16.75 -20.15
CA GLY A 652 -37.62 -18.12 -19.79
C GLY A 652 -38.93 -18.21 -19.00
N ALA A 653 -39.23 -17.19 -18.19
CA ALA A 653 -40.51 -17.10 -17.47
C ALA A 653 -41.71 -16.96 -18.42
N PHE A 654 -41.56 -16.20 -19.51
CA PHE A 654 -42.65 -15.93 -20.47
C PHE A 654 -42.78 -16.97 -21.58
N LEU A 655 -41.67 -17.53 -22.06
CA LEU A 655 -41.67 -18.34 -23.30
C LEU A 655 -41.77 -19.85 -23.05
N ILE A 656 -41.13 -20.37 -22.00
CA ILE A 656 -40.90 -21.82 -21.85
C ILE A 656 -41.19 -22.35 -20.44
N ASN A 657 -41.86 -21.57 -19.57
CA ASN A 657 -42.16 -21.92 -18.18
C ASN A 657 -40.92 -22.45 -17.44
N MET A 658 -39.81 -21.71 -17.55
CA MET A 658 -38.53 -22.13 -16.99
C MET A 658 -38.61 -22.30 -15.47
N LYS A 659 -37.94 -23.34 -14.94
CA LYS A 659 -37.96 -23.62 -13.51
C LYS A 659 -37.05 -22.68 -12.72
N VAL A 660 -37.46 -22.30 -11.50
CA VAL A 660 -36.67 -21.46 -10.58
C VAL A 660 -35.27 -22.06 -10.36
N LEU A 661 -35.17 -23.38 -10.16
CA LEU A 661 -33.89 -24.07 -9.99
C LEU A 661 -32.97 -23.90 -11.22
N SER A 662 -33.52 -23.92 -12.44
CA SER A 662 -32.77 -23.71 -13.67
C SER A 662 -32.18 -22.30 -13.74
N VAL A 663 -32.94 -21.27 -13.33
CA VAL A 663 -32.45 -19.88 -13.25
C VAL A 663 -31.31 -19.76 -12.24
N ILE A 664 -31.46 -20.37 -11.07
CA ILE A 664 -30.46 -20.33 -10.01
C ILE A 664 -29.16 -20.98 -10.50
N LEU A 665 -29.24 -22.16 -11.10
CA LEU A 665 -28.08 -22.87 -11.67
C LEU A 665 -27.41 -22.06 -12.77
N LEU A 666 -28.20 -21.51 -13.71
CA LEU A 666 -27.71 -20.64 -14.77
C LEU A 666 -26.95 -19.44 -14.19
N LYS A 667 -27.57 -18.69 -13.27
CA LYS A 667 -26.96 -17.52 -12.65
C LYS A 667 -25.69 -17.86 -11.88
N ASN A 668 -25.66 -18.98 -11.17
CA ASN A 668 -24.47 -19.41 -10.42
C ASN A 668 -23.34 -19.83 -11.35
N GLY A 669 -23.63 -20.53 -12.45
CA GLY A 669 -22.65 -20.86 -13.48
C GLY A 669 -22.02 -19.62 -14.11
N PHE A 670 -22.84 -18.65 -14.52
CA PHE A 670 -22.35 -17.37 -15.04
C PHE A 670 -21.56 -16.58 -13.99
N PHE A 671 -21.93 -16.66 -12.71
CA PHE A 671 -21.18 -16.01 -11.65
C PHE A 671 -19.80 -16.63 -11.45
N MET A 672 -19.69 -17.96 -11.48
CA MET A 672 -18.38 -18.64 -11.46
C MET A 672 -17.52 -18.23 -12.67
N PHE A 673 -18.12 -18.11 -13.85
CA PHE A 673 -17.43 -17.58 -15.02
C PHE A 673 -16.99 -16.12 -14.83
N GLY A 674 -17.83 -15.29 -14.20
CA GLY A 674 -17.51 -13.92 -13.81
C GLY A 674 -16.35 -13.82 -12.82
N ILE A 675 -16.28 -14.70 -11.82
CA ILE A 675 -15.14 -14.81 -10.91
C ILE A 675 -13.89 -15.18 -11.71
N GLY A 676 -13.98 -16.17 -12.60
CA GLY A 676 -12.89 -16.54 -13.49
C GLY A 676 -12.37 -15.36 -14.31
N ASN A 677 -13.27 -14.57 -14.92
CA ASN A 677 -12.93 -13.33 -15.61
C ASN A 677 -12.22 -12.34 -14.68
N ALA A 678 -12.77 -12.05 -13.49
CA ALA A 678 -12.16 -11.13 -12.52
C ALA A 678 -10.76 -11.59 -12.04
N MET A 679 -10.50 -12.89 -12.02
CA MET A 679 -9.21 -13.49 -11.62
C MET A 679 -8.18 -13.61 -12.76
N LEU A 680 -8.56 -13.39 -14.03
CA LEU A 680 -7.65 -13.47 -15.18
C LEU A 680 -6.31 -12.72 -15.04
N PRO A 681 -6.23 -11.53 -14.41
CA PRO A 681 -4.97 -10.82 -14.23
C PRO A 681 -3.93 -11.64 -13.46
N LEU A 682 -4.36 -12.45 -12.48
CA LEU A 682 -3.47 -13.26 -11.66
C LEU A 682 -2.81 -14.39 -12.48
N ASN A 683 -3.50 -14.95 -13.47
CA ASN A 683 -2.91 -15.97 -14.35
C ASN A 683 -1.81 -15.42 -15.27
N LYS A 684 -1.75 -14.09 -15.48
CA LYS A 684 -0.64 -13.46 -16.22
C LYS A 684 0.61 -13.30 -15.35
N LEU A 685 0.47 -13.35 -14.01
CA LEU A 685 1.57 -13.29 -13.06
C LEU A 685 2.36 -14.61 -13.04
N ASP A 686 1.66 -15.76 -13.05
CA ASP A 686 2.29 -17.09 -13.07
C ASP A 686 3.04 -17.43 -14.37
N LYS A 687 2.91 -16.60 -15.41
CA LYS A 687 3.51 -16.82 -16.74
C LYS A 687 4.69 -15.91 -17.04
N SER A 688 5.11 -15.03 -16.13
CA SER A 688 6.43 -14.39 -16.28
C SER A 688 7.52 -15.44 -16.05
N PRO A 689 8.61 -15.45 -16.84
CA PRO A 689 9.72 -16.40 -16.67
C PRO A 689 10.39 -16.34 -15.29
N GLU A 690 10.13 -15.29 -14.52
CA GLU A 690 10.83 -14.94 -13.28
C GLU A 690 10.21 -15.55 -12.01
N SER A 691 8.95 -16.03 -12.04
CA SER A 691 8.31 -16.64 -10.85
C SER A 691 8.73 -18.09 -10.56
N LYS A 692 9.75 -18.60 -11.27
CA LYS A 692 10.29 -19.96 -11.12
C LYS A 692 11.69 -20.02 -10.52
N LEU A 693 12.20 -18.93 -9.96
CA LEU A 693 13.47 -18.89 -9.23
C LEU A 693 13.24 -18.95 -7.73
#